data_AF-A0A973A2P5-F1
#
_entry.id   AF-A0A973A2P5-F1
#
_cell.length_a   1.000
_cell.length_b   1.000
_cell.length_c   1.000
_cell.angle_alpha   90.00
_cell.angle_beta   90.00
_cell.angle_gamma   90.00
#
_symmetry.space_group_name_H-M   'P 1'
#
loop_
_entity.id
_entity.type
_entity.pdbx_description
1 polymer ?
#
loop_
_entity_poly.entity_id
_entity_poly.type
_entity_poly.pdbx_seq_one_letter_code
_entity_poly.pdbx_strand_id
1 'polypeptide(L)'
;MLIDFLGVWGALILISALWIVLARGYFDWNFSRPFEWLQKKWNNWLEERKTAKEVLVAEQSKRNHTEDLLSKIDAQHDKEETVFAKDVGEIDSFEDKPNETKELEIEEVSSLILQPTPPPSSMHEQPMEQGALSEPEIDDETDTTESPDQGIEVGEMVVEDEVQFKQRQAPKRLYQLPKSELLATPIKVSDALSKDELIERANFLTQSLATFGVDGKVVNVHPGPVITLFEVEPAEGVRVNKFVQLSDDLARVMEASRVRVIAPIPGKSSVGIEIPNQNPATVFFKSVINSEKFAKSESKLTLAVGKTTSGEIATLNLAKMPHLLIAGTTGSGKSVCLNTIICSILYQATPDEVKFMIIDPKKVEMTLYRSLVGYYLLGTEDIDEPIVTSTDNAILALKALEKEMDSRYTILADAVVRNIDEYNERMKKAGEPIMPYILLIVDELADLMMMSAKDVEAPIARLAQLSRAVGIHLVIATQRPSVDVITGVIKANFPSRIAFQVATKIDSRTILDGMGAEKLIGRGDMLYLGTGSSQPVRMHNAFISLEEIEAIMDHIQKQPKADELKLASVREVSLLDGGFDSEPDDDLFKEAIRLVITHQQGSISLIQRRLKVGYSRAARMIDQMEQIGVVGPFTGSKAREVLVDELYLQTLD
;
A
#
# COMPACT_ATOMS: atom_id res chain seq x y z
N MET A 1 42.36 14.42 -68.02
CA MET A 1 41.01 14.78 -68.50
C MET A 1 40.10 15.25 -67.37
N LEU A 2 39.71 14.41 -66.39
CA LEU A 2 38.81 14.82 -65.29
C LEU A 2 39.38 15.95 -64.42
N ILE A 3 40.67 15.87 -64.06
CA ILE A 3 41.35 16.89 -63.24
C ILE A 3 41.43 18.24 -63.97
N ASP A 4 41.58 18.24 -65.30
CA ASP A 4 41.69 19.46 -66.11
C ASP A 4 40.34 20.18 -66.28
N PHE A 5 39.23 19.46 -66.09
CA PHE A 5 37.86 19.98 -66.22
C PHE A 5 37.24 20.40 -64.88
N LEU A 6 37.54 19.68 -63.79
CA LEU A 6 36.96 19.89 -62.45
C LEU A 6 37.95 20.42 -61.41
N GLY A 7 39.22 20.56 -61.78
CA GLY A 7 40.32 20.79 -60.82
C GLY A 7 40.60 19.55 -59.96
N VAL A 8 41.72 19.58 -59.23
CA VAL A 8 42.12 18.48 -58.33
C VAL A 8 41.06 18.22 -57.26
N TRP A 9 40.48 19.27 -56.67
CA TRP A 9 39.45 19.16 -55.64
C TRP A 9 38.12 18.63 -56.17
N GLY A 10 37.65 19.08 -57.34
CA GLY A 10 36.43 18.55 -57.94
C GLY A 10 36.57 17.09 -58.37
N ALA A 11 37.75 16.70 -58.88
CA ALA A 11 38.06 15.31 -59.16
C ALA A 11 38.09 14.44 -57.88
N LEU A 12 38.67 14.92 -56.77
CA LEU A 12 38.65 14.21 -55.48
C LEU A 12 37.23 14.02 -54.92
N ILE A 13 36.37 15.04 -55.03
CA ILE A 13 34.96 14.97 -54.61
C ILE A 13 34.18 13.96 -55.46
N LEU A 14 34.41 13.94 -56.78
CA LEU A 14 33.74 13.01 -57.68
C LEU A 14 34.20 11.55 -57.43
N ILE A 15 35.50 11.34 -57.19
CA ILE A 15 36.07 10.04 -56.83
C ILE A 15 35.53 9.54 -55.48
N SER A 16 35.45 10.39 -54.45
CA SER A 16 34.94 9.99 -53.13
C SER A 16 33.44 9.70 -53.16
N ALA A 17 32.64 10.47 -53.91
CA ALA A 17 31.23 10.18 -54.15
C ALA A 17 31.03 8.82 -54.86
N LEU A 18 31.84 8.53 -55.88
CA LEU A 18 31.81 7.23 -56.57
C LEU A 18 32.18 6.08 -55.63
N TRP A 19 33.16 6.28 -54.75
CA TRP A 19 33.56 5.32 -53.71
C TRP A 19 32.44 5.04 -52.71
N ILE A 20 31.68 6.06 -52.30
CA ILE A 20 30.53 5.90 -51.39
C ILE A 20 29.40 5.11 -52.07
N VAL A 21 29.15 5.34 -53.35
CA VAL A 21 28.16 4.55 -54.13
C VAL A 21 28.58 3.09 -54.25
N LEU A 22 29.86 2.81 -54.54
CA LEU A 22 30.40 1.45 -54.60
C LEU A 22 30.37 0.76 -53.23
N ALA A 23 30.75 1.46 -52.16
CA ALA A 23 30.70 0.94 -50.79
C ALA A 23 29.25 0.62 -50.36
N ARG A 24 28.28 1.47 -50.70
CA ARG A 24 26.85 1.18 -50.50
C ARG A 24 26.42 -0.08 -51.25
N GLY A 25 26.83 -0.23 -52.51
CA GLY A 25 26.49 -1.39 -53.34
C GLY A 25 27.14 -2.72 -52.90
N TYR A 26 28.28 -2.66 -52.20
CA TYR A 26 29.02 -3.86 -51.76
C TYR A 26 28.74 -4.28 -50.31
N PHE A 27 28.38 -3.33 -49.43
CA PHE A 27 28.14 -3.57 -48.00
C PHE A 27 26.68 -3.34 -47.55
N ASP A 28 25.78 -3.04 -48.49
CA ASP A 28 24.34 -2.74 -48.28
C ASP A 28 24.08 -1.69 -47.17
N TRP A 29 25.02 -0.75 -47.03
CA TRP A 29 25.12 0.13 -45.86
C TRP A 29 24.05 1.23 -45.91
N ASN A 30 23.07 1.15 -45.00
CA ASN A 30 21.97 2.10 -44.97
C ASN A 30 22.30 3.35 -44.12
N PHE A 31 22.81 4.40 -44.78
CA PHE A 31 23.26 5.65 -44.17
C PHE A 31 22.19 6.49 -43.45
N SER A 32 20.90 6.17 -43.53
CA SER A 32 19.85 6.98 -42.89
C SER A 32 19.88 6.89 -41.36
N ARG A 33 20.08 5.69 -40.79
CA ARG A 33 20.03 5.42 -39.34
C ARG A 33 20.94 6.32 -38.47
N PRO A 34 22.25 6.54 -38.79
CA PRO A 34 23.07 7.46 -37.99
C PRO A 34 22.63 8.93 -38.11
N PHE A 35 22.02 9.33 -39.22
CA PHE A 35 21.48 10.67 -39.41
C PHE A 35 20.18 10.88 -38.64
N GLU A 36 19.27 9.90 -38.68
CA GLU A 36 18.05 9.84 -37.86
C GLU A 36 18.38 9.92 -36.36
N TRP A 37 19.41 9.19 -35.91
CA TRP A 37 19.90 9.22 -34.52
C TRP A 37 20.46 10.61 -34.14
N LEU A 38 21.28 11.22 -35.00
CA LEU A 38 21.80 12.58 -34.79
C LEU A 38 20.66 13.62 -34.73
N GLN A 39 19.69 13.55 -35.65
CA GLN A 39 18.55 14.46 -35.70
C GLN A 39 17.65 14.31 -34.46
N LYS A 40 17.39 13.08 -34.01
CA LYS A 40 16.64 12.83 -32.77
C LYS A 40 17.38 13.39 -31.55
N LYS A 41 18.70 13.16 -31.45
CA LYS A 41 19.52 13.67 -30.35
C LYS A 41 19.59 15.20 -30.31
N TRP A 42 19.64 15.84 -31.48
CA TRP A 42 19.61 17.31 -31.62
C TRP A 42 18.27 17.91 -31.21
N ASN A 43 17.15 17.28 -31.59
CA ASN A 43 15.81 17.73 -31.21
C ASN A 43 15.58 17.63 -29.69
N ASN A 44 15.94 16.50 -29.06
CA ASN A 44 15.86 16.34 -27.60
C ASN A 44 16.60 17.46 -26.85
N TRP A 45 17.84 17.77 -27.27
CA TRP A 45 18.65 18.84 -26.67
C TRP A 45 18.05 20.25 -26.86
N LEU A 46 17.31 20.49 -27.94
CA LEU A 46 16.56 21.73 -28.15
C LEU A 46 15.33 21.82 -27.24
N GLU A 47 14.64 20.70 -26.96
CA GLU A 47 13.49 20.69 -26.05
C GLU A 47 13.94 20.85 -24.59
N GLU A 48 14.97 20.12 -24.14
CA GLU A 48 15.61 20.28 -22.83
C GLU A 48 15.96 21.76 -22.55
N ARG A 49 16.47 22.49 -23.55
CA ARG A 49 16.78 23.91 -23.47
C ARG A 49 15.58 24.86 -23.51
N LYS A 50 14.42 24.44 -24.03
CA LYS A 50 13.15 25.17 -23.88
C LYS A 50 12.60 24.98 -22.47
N THR A 51 12.45 23.73 -22.02
CA THR A 51 11.90 23.41 -20.70
C THR A 51 12.73 24.05 -19.58
N ALA A 52 14.06 24.03 -19.69
CA ALA A 52 14.94 24.72 -18.74
C ALA A 52 14.71 26.25 -18.69
N LYS A 53 14.42 26.89 -19.84
CA LYS A 53 14.05 28.32 -19.87
C LYS A 53 12.67 28.58 -19.29
N GLU A 54 11.69 27.74 -19.60
CA GLU A 54 10.31 27.87 -19.11
C GLU A 54 10.24 27.71 -17.59
N VAL A 55 11.00 26.76 -17.01
CA VAL A 55 11.18 26.61 -15.56
C VAL A 55 11.81 27.86 -14.94
N LEU A 56 12.88 28.39 -15.53
CA LEU A 56 13.59 29.56 -14.99
C LEU A 56 12.72 30.84 -15.03
N VAL A 57 11.93 31.01 -16.10
CA VAL A 57 10.93 32.10 -16.19
C VAL A 57 9.80 31.91 -15.18
N ALA A 58 9.31 30.68 -14.97
CA ALA A 58 8.30 30.39 -13.96
C ALA A 58 8.83 30.67 -12.54
N GLU A 59 10.09 30.32 -12.25
CA GLU A 59 10.76 30.58 -10.96
C GLU A 59 10.98 32.09 -10.72
N GLN A 60 11.38 32.84 -11.75
CA GLN A 60 11.41 34.31 -11.68
C GLN A 60 10.02 34.91 -11.43
N SER A 61 8.97 34.41 -12.11
CA SER A 61 7.60 34.91 -11.89
C SER A 61 7.10 34.67 -10.46
N LYS A 62 7.49 33.54 -9.85
CA LYS A 62 7.20 33.25 -8.43
C LYS A 62 7.94 34.22 -7.50
N ARG A 63 9.24 34.45 -7.72
CA ARG A 63 10.02 35.42 -6.92
C ARG A 63 9.42 36.82 -6.96
N ASN A 64 9.13 37.34 -8.15
CA ASN A 64 8.53 38.65 -8.32
C ASN A 64 7.15 38.75 -7.63
N HIS A 65 6.37 37.67 -7.62
CA HIS A 65 5.09 37.63 -6.89
C HIS A 65 5.29 37.59 -5.37
N THR A 66 6.31 36.89 -4.86
CA THR A 66 6.67 36.91 -3.43
C THR A 66 7.13 38.31 -2.98
N GLU A 67 7.93 39.02 -3.79
CA GLU A 67 8.34 40.40 -3.52
C GLU A 67 7.14 41.38 -3.58
N ASP A 68 6.23 41.21 -4.54
CA ASP A 68 4.96 41.95 -4.62
C ASP A 68 4.05 41.70 -3.40
N LEU A 69 4.00 40.47 -2.88
CA LEU A 69 3.27 40.16 -1.64
C LEU A 69 3.94 40.75 -0.39
N LEU A 70 5.27 40.67 -0.27
CA LEU A 70 6.02 41.28 0.84
C LEU A 70 5.80 42.80 0.89
N SER A 71 5.99 43.50 -0.23
CA SER A 71 5.77 44.96 -0.30
C SER A 71 4.33 45.38 0.02
N LYS A 72 3.34 44.50 -0.17
CA LYS A 72 1.94 44.73 0.23
C LYS A 72 1.70 44.52 1.73
N ILE A 73 2.42 43.58 2.34
CA ILE A 73 2.42 43.34 3.79
C ILE A 73 3.11 44.53 4.50
N ASP A 74 4.27 44.95 4.02
CA ASP A 74 5.00 46.12 4.55
C ASP A 74 4.13 47.39 4.47
N ALA A 75 3.52 47.64 3.29
CA ALA A 75 2.58 48.74 3.08
C ALA A 75 1.19 48.54 3.75
N GLN A 76 1.00 47.45 4.49
CA GLN A 76 -0.10 47.28 5.46
C GLN A 76 0.39 47.60 6.88
N HIS A 77 1.60 47.15 7.26
CA HIS A 77 2.22 47.46 8.55
C HIS A 77 2.39 48.97 8.74
N ASP A 78 2.88 49.70 7.72
CA ASP A 78 2.95 51.17 7.71
C ASP A 78 1.58 51.84 7.96
N LYS A 79 0.49 51.23 7.50
CA LYS A 79 -0.88 51.76 7.68
C LYS A 79 -1.45 51.43 9.06
N GLU A 80 -1.09 50.28 9.62
CA GLU A 80 -1.51 49.89 10.96
C GLU A 80 -0.74 50.72 12.01
N GLU A 81 0.57 50.94 11.85
CA GLU A 81 1.36 51.85 12.69
C GLU A 81 0.86 53.30 12.61
N THR A 82 0.53 53.82 11.42
CA THR A 82 -0.02 55.19 11.28
C THR A 82 -1.47 55.34 11.74
N VAL A 83 -2.17 54.25 12.05
CA VAL A 83 -3.46 54.26 12.77
C VAL A 83 -3.21 54.21 14.29
N PHE A 84 -2.38 53.27 14.78
CA PHE A 84 -2.04 53.17 16.21
C PHE A 84 -1.39 54.44 16.76
N ALA A 85 -0.54 55.11 15.99
CA ALA A 85 0.07 56.40 16.35
C ALA A 85 -0.93 57.58 16.44
N LYS A 86 -2.21 57.35 16.15
CA LYS A 86 -3.26 58.39 16.11
C LYS A 86 -4.25 58.33 17.27
N ASP A 87 -4.43 57.15 17.86
CA ASP A 87 -5.38 56.90 18.97
C ASP A 87 -4.71 56.92 20.37
N VAL A 88 -3.38 57.11 20.45
CA VAL A 88 -2.65 57.32 21.72
C VAL A 88 -2.20 58.78 21.86
N GLY A 89 -3.20 59.67 21.84
CA GLY A 89 -3.03 61.12 21.77
C GLY A 89 -3.30 61.91 23.05
N GLU A 90 -3.10 61.34 24.25
CA GLU A 90 -3.15 62.11 25.51
C GLU A 90 -2.48 61.39 26.70
N ILE A 91 -1.31 61.88 27.14
CA ILE A 91 -0.82 62.03 28.54
C ILE A 91 0.60 62.62 28.49
N ASP A 92 0.96 63.41 29.51
CA ASP A 92 2.03 64.39 29.45
C ASP A 92 3.44 63.86 29.81
N SER A 93 4.44 64.61 29.34
CA SER A 93 5.87 64.67 29.69
C SER A 93 6.45 63.77 30.80
N PHE A 94 7.61 63.16 30.48
CA PHE A 94 8.86 63.39 31.24
C PHE A 94 10.10 63.07 30.39
N GLU A 95 11.12 63.94 30.45
CA GLU A 95 12.46 63.69 29.89
C GLU A 95 13.36 63.01 30.93
N ASP A 96 14.30 62.14 30.50
CA ASP A 96 15.74 62.44 30.59
C ASP A 96 16.58 61.47 29.71
N LYS A 97 17.92 61.61 29.74
CA LYS A 97 18.89 61.15 28.73
C LYS A 97 19.81 59.96 29.16
N PRO A 98 20.59 59.37 28.22
CA PRO A 98 21.07 57.99 28.33
C PRO A 98 22.54 57.82 28.74
N ASN A 99 22.87 56.63 29.26
CA ASN A 99 24.14 55.90 29.12
C ASN A 99 23.99 54.48 29.76
N GLU A 100 24.80 53.44 29.53
CA GLU A 100 25.95 53.22 28.63
C GLU A 100 26.05 51.70 28.30
N THR A 101 26.91 51.30 27.35
CA THR A 101 27.13 49.90 26.93
C THR A 101 27.94 49.04 27.91
N LYS A 102 27.66 47.72 27.96
CA LYS A 102 28.72 46.68 27.93
C LYS A 102 28.25 45.27 27.57
N GLU A 103 29.22 44.35 27.48
CA GLU A 103 29.21 43.17 26.60
C GLU A 103 29.19 41.81 27.33
N LEU A 104 28.62 40.81 26.63
CA LEU A 104 29.03 39.39 26.50
C LEU A 104 28.95 38.35 27.66
N GLU A 105 28.68 37.13 27.18
CA GLU A 105 29.15 35.79 27.61
C GLU A 105 28.55 35.04 28.84
N ILE A 106 27.56 34.19 28.50
CA ILE A 106 27.38 32.74 28.80
C ILE A 106 28.43 32.06 29.71
N GLU A 107 28.01 31.39 30.80
CA GLU A 107 28.09 29.91 30.99
C GLU A 107 27.49 29.39 32.32
N GLU A 108 27.55 28.07 32.53
CA GLU A 108 26.81 27.29 33.54
C GLU A 108 27.28 27.47 35.00
N VAL A 109 26.36 27.28 35.96
CA VAL A 109 26.67 26.61 37.24
C VAL A 109 25.48 25.76 37.71
N SER A 110 25.77 24.55 38.20
CA SER A 110 24.85 23.67 38.93
C SER A 110 25.39 23.37 40.33
N SER A 111 24.53 22.94 41.26
CA SER A 111 24.87 22.33 42.58
C SER A 111 25.42 23.29 43.67
N LEU A 112 25.48 23.00 44.99
CA LEU A 112 24.89 22.08 46.02
C LEU A 112 25.56 22.52 47.38
N ILE A 113 25.11 22.40 48.66
CA ILE A 113 24.01 21.84 49.50
C ILE A 113 23.87 22.76 50.76
N LEU A 114 22.77 22.68 51.55
CA LEU A 114 22.71 22.66 53.05
C LEU A 114 21.41 23.32 53.61
N GLN A 115 20.64 22.77 54.57
CA GLN A 115 20.36 21.38 55.05
C GLN A 115 19.03 21.40 55.91
N PRO A 116 18.51 20.29 56.51
CA PRO A 116 17.07 20.09 56.75
C PRO A 116 16.60 20.05 58.22
N THR A 117 15.29 19.82 58.47
CA THR A 117 14.76 19.04 59.62
C THR A 117 13.27 18.63 59.44
N PRO A 118 12.82 17.46 59.95
CA PRO A 118 11.40 17.03 60.01
C PRO A 118 10.77 17.21 61.42
N PRO A 119 9.45 17.01 61.60
CA PRO A 119 8.95 15.93 62.48
C PRO A 119 7.50 15.44 62.12
N PRO A 120 6.78 14.63 62.94
CA PRO A 120 7.12 13.35 63.60
C PRO A 120 6.05 12.25 63.32
N SER A 121 5.91 11.24 64.19
CA SER A 121 4.87 10.18 64.09
C SER A 121 4.37 9.66 65.46
N SER A 122 3.13 9.12 65.46
CA SER A 122 2.65 7.98 66.29
C SER A 122 1.90 8.17 67.65
N MET A 123 0.88 7.31 67.83
CA MET A 123 0.22 6.72 69.04
C MET A 123 -0.48 7.55 70.14
N HIS A 124 -1.80 7.28 70.35
CA HIS A 124 -2.62 7.11 71.59
C HIS A 124 -4.13 7.34 71.25
N GLU A 125 -5.17 6.78 71.90
CA GLU A 125 -5.35 5.57 72.72
C GLU A 125 -6.86 5.13 72.77
N GLN A 126 -7.26 4.22 73.67
CA GLN A 126 -8.59 3.53 73.74
C GLN A 126 -9.79 4.39 74.21
N PRO A 127 -11.04 3.85 74.23
CA PRO A 127 -11.50 3.07 75.42
C PRO A 127 -12.45 1.85 75.16
N MET A 128 -12.32 0.82 76.03
CA MET A 128 -13.35 0.03 76.79
C MET A 128 -14.78 -0.25 76.22
N GLU A 129 -15.49 -1.37 76.53
CA GLU A 129 -15.34 -2.36 77.62
C GLU A 129 -16.05 -3.74 77.39
N GLN A 130 -15.75 -4.72 78.28
CA GLN A 130 -16.55 -5.88 78.77
C GLN A 130 -16.86 -7.16 77.95
N GLY A 131 -16.14 -8.25 78.31
CA GLY A 131 -16.70 -9.57 78.70
C GLY A 131 -16.77 -10.72 77.67
N ALA A 132 -16.80 -12.01 78.05
CA ALA A 132 -16.40 -12.72 79.30
C ALA A 132 -16.46 -14.26 79.10
N LEU A 133 -15.57 -15.06 79.75
CA LEU A 133 -15.63 -16.54 79.94
C LEU A 133 -15.51 -17.41 78.64
N SER A 134 -15.05 -18.68 78.64
CA SER A 134 -14.44 -19.58 79.65
C SER A 134 -13.58 -20.70 79.00
N GLU A 135 -12.78 -21.40 79.82
CA GLU A 135 -12.19 -22.76 79.63
C GLU A 135 -13.30 -23.87 79.63
N PRO A 136 -13.04 -25.22 79.55
CA PRO A 136 -11.80 -26.04 79.54
C PRO A 136 -11.68 -26.96 78.27
N GLU A 137 -11.02 -28.14 78.16
CA GLU A 137 -10.28 -29.11 79.02
C GLU A 137 -9.24 -29.86 78.09
N ILE A 138 -7.95 -30.07 78.43
CA ILE A 138 -7.28 -31.18 79.17
C ILE A 138 -7.33 -32.60 78.53
N ASP A 139 -6.15 -33.09 78.08
CA ASP A 139 -5.47 -34.39 78.35
C ASP A 139 -4.12 -34.35 77.54
N ASP A 140 -2.91 -34.57 78.09
CA ASP A 140 -2.29 -35.78 78.70
C ASP A 140 -2.06 -36.93 77.68
N GLU A 141 -0.97 -37.72 77.67
CA GLU A 141 0.39 -37.70 78.25
C GLU A 141 1.27 -38.62 77.31
N THR A 142 2.61 -38.79 77.33
CA THR A 142 3.74 -38.42 78.21
C THR A 142 5.02 -38.23 77.36
N ASP A 143 6.08 -37.65 77.93
CA ASP A 143 7.46 -37.68 77.43
C ASP A 143 8.09 -39.09 77.55
N THR A 144 9.06 -39.46 76.69
CA THR A 144 10.37 -39.98 77.14
C THR A 144 11.36 -40.27 76.00
N THR A 145 12.63 -40.04 76.30
CA THR A 145 13.81 -40.31 75.46
C THR A 145 14.25 -41.77 75.51
N GLU A 146 14.78 -42.30 74.40
CA GLU A 146 16.15 -42.88 74.39
C GLU A 146 16.67 -43.11 72.96
N SER A 147 17.98 -43.31 72.82
CA SER A 147 18.62 -43.68 71.55
C SER A 147 19.80 -44.61 71.79
N PRO A 148 19.88 -45.73 71.05
CA PRO A 148 21.13 -46.42 70.78
C PRO A 148 21.42 -46.56 69.27
N ASP A 149 22.68 -46.85 68.95
CA ASP A 149 23.28 -46.85 67.61
C ASP A 149 23.27 -48.24 66.94
N GLN A 150 23.64 -48.28 65.65
CA GLN A 150 24.10 -49.42 64.83
C GLN A 150 23.05 -50.28 64.10
N GLY A 151 22.93 -50.03 62.80
CA GLY A 151 22.25 -50.88 61.82
C GLY A 151 22.18 -50.22 60.44
N ILE A 152 23.18 -50.43 59.58
CA ILE A 152 23.21 -49.82 58.23
C ILE A 152 22.43 -50.69 57.24
N GLU A 153 21.27 -50.20 56.79
CA GLU A 153 20.74 -50.49 55.46
C GLU A 153 20.47 -49.16 54.75
N VAL A 154 20.93 -49.03 53.50
CA VAL A 154 20.82 -47.80 52.71
C VAL A 154 19.54 -47.87 51.88
N GLY A 155 18.49 -47.18 52.33
CA GLY A 155 17.33 -46.88 51.50
C GLY A 155 17.68 -45.86 50.41
N GLU A 156 17.14 -46.03 49.21
CA GLU A 156 17.28 -45.04 48.15
C GLU A 156 16.59 -43.73 48.54
N MET A 157 17.28 -42.60 48.36
CA MET A 157 16.61 -41.30 48.40
C MET A 157 15.73 -41.17 47.16
N VAL A 158 14.41 -41.26 47.35
CA VAL A 158 13.46 -40.72 46.39
C VAL A 158 13.64 -39.21 46.37
N VAL A 159 14.40 -38.72 45.40
CA VAL A 159 14.43 -37.30 45.06
C VAL A 159 13.09 -37.00 44.39
N GLU A 160 12.19 -36.36 45.13
CA GLU A 160 11.08 -35.64 44.49
C GLU A 160 11.71 -34.46 43.73
N ASP A 161 11.78 -34.59 42.39
CA ASP A 161 12.16 -33.47 41.53
C ASP A 161 11.24 -32.29 41.83
N GLU A 162 11.81 -31.15 42.26
CA GLU A 162 11.05 -29.90 42.38
C GLU A 162 10.53 -29.51 40.99
N VAL A 163 9.28 -29.89 40.71
CA VAL A 163 8.58 -29.50 39.49
C VAL A 163 8.48 -27.98 39.49
N GLN A 164 9.39 -27.33 38.76
CA GLN A 164 9.40 -25.88 38.61
C GLN A 164 8.00 -25.44 38.20
N PHE A 165 7.31 -24.73 39.11
CA PHE A 165 6.02 -24.13 38.83
C PHE A 165 6.24 -23.10 37.71
N LYS A 166 6.00 -23.53 36.46
CA LYS A 166 5.87 -22.62 35.31
C LYS A 166 4.96 -21.49 35.78
N GLN A 167 5.52 -20.27 35.82
CA GLN A 167 4.81 -19.11 36.34
C GLN A 167 3.41 -19.11 35.73
N ARG A 168 2.37 -19.06 36.59
CA ARG A 168 0.99 -18.89 36.12
C ARG A 168 0.95 -17.55 35.40
N GLN A 169 1.09 -17.59 34.08
CA GLN A 169 1.01 -16.40 33.24
C GLN A 169 -0.33 -15.76 33.56
N ALA A 170 -0.30 -14.51 34.02
CA ALA A 170 -1.52 -13.74 34.21
C ALA A 170 -2.28 -13.79 32.87
N PRO A 171 -3.58 -14.13 32.87
CA PRO A 171 -4.28 -14.47 31.64
C PRO A 171 -4.10 -13.36 30.60
N LYS A 172 -3.48 -13.68 29.44
CA LYS A 172 -3.32 -12.75 28.32
C LYS A 172 -4.68 -12.08 28.12
N ARG A 173 -4.76 -10.74 28.26
CA ARG A 173 -6.02 -10.02 28.00
C ARG A 173 -6.48 -10.38 26.60
N LEU A 174 -7.76 -10.70 26.43
CA LEU A 174 -8.29 -10.96 25.09
C LEU A 174 -8.30 -9.66 24.29
N TYR A 175 -7.92 -9.76 23.02
CA TYR A 175 -7.95 -8.63 22.08
C TYR A 175 -9.40 -8.14 21.90
N GLN A 176 -9.59 -6.83 21.83
CA GLN A 176 -10.88 -6.16 21.73
C GLN A 176 -10.95 -5.28 20.49
N LEU A 177 -11.88 -5.61 19.59
CA LEU A 177 -12.14 -4.82 18.39
C LEU A 177 -12.47 -3.35 18.73
N PRO A 178 -12.10 -2.39 17.87
CA PRO A 178 -12.43 -0.98 18.03
C PRO A 178 -13.94 -0.75 18.19
N LYS A 179 -14.32 0.18 19.06
CA LYS A 179 -15.71 0.63 19.20
C LYS A 179 -15.99 1.80 18.26
N SER A 180 -17.19 1.86 17.68
CA SER A 180 -17.58 2.99 16.83
C SER A 180 -17.73 4.33 17.59
N GLU A 181 -17.60 4.33 18.92
CA GLU A 181 -17.38 5.52 19.76
C GLU A 181 -16.15 6.34 19.29
N LEU A 182 -15.11 5.68 18.74
CA LEU A 182 -13.90 6.31 18.20
C LEU A 182 -14.11 7.09 16.89
N LEU A 183 -15.25 6.88 16.22
CA LEU A 183 -15.56 7.49 14.92
C LEU A 183 -16.41 8.76 15.08
N ALA A 184 -16.31 9.67 14.11
CA ALA A 184 -17.11 10.89 14.06
C ALA A 184 -18.61 10.60 13.91
N THR A 185 -19.42 11.21 14.76
CA THR A 185 -20.89 11.06 14.70
C THR A 185 -21.45 11.86 13.51
N PRO A 186 -22.25 11.25 12.62
CA PRO A 186 -22.79 11.95 11.46
C PRO A 186 -23.61 13.18 11.87
N ILE A 187 -23.21 14.35 11.39
CA ILE A 187 -24.03 15.56 11.52
C ILE A 187 -25.33 15.33 10.74
N LYS A 188 -26.47 15.38 11.42
CA LYS A 188 -27.80 15.28 10.79
C LYS A 188 -28.15 16.59 10.08
N VAL A 189 -27.46 16.86 8.97
CA VAL A 189 -27.89 17.88 8.01
C VAL A 189 -29.23 17.43 7.42
N SER A 190 -30.28 18.20 7.65
CA SER A 190 -31.67 17.84 7.30
C SER A 190 -32.05 18.19 5.86
N ASP A 191 -31.06 18.28 4.96
CA ASP A 191 -31.19 18.71 3.56
C ASP A 191 -31.73 17.59 2.66
N ALA A 192 -32.82 16.95 3.09
CA ALA A 192 -33.66 16.17 2.20
C ALA A 192 -34.45 17.16 1.32
N LEU A 193 -34.00 17.32 0.07
CA LEU A 193 -34.61 18.17 -0.96
C LEU A 193 -36.14 18.12 -0.90
N SER A 194 -36.79 19.28 -0.92
CA SER A 194 -38.24 19.34 -0.78
C SER A 194 -38.92 18.66 -1.97
N LYS A 195 -40.13 18.11 -1.78
CA LYS A 195 -40.86 17.46 -2.89
C LYS A 195 -41.12 18.43 -4.04
N ASP A 196 -41.41 19.68 -3.72
CA ASP A 196 -41.73 20.72 -4.69
C ASP A 196 -40.48 21.12 -5.50
N GLU A 197 -39.32 21.23 -4.85
CA GLU A 197 -38.01 21.46 -5.48
C GLU A 197 -37.59 20.27 -6.38
N LEU A 198 -37.83 19.02 -5.96
CA LEU A 198 -37.59 17.84 -6.82
C LEU A 198 -38.48 17.84 -8.06
N ILE A 199 -39.72 18.33 -7.95
CA ILE A 199 -40.66 18.50 -9.07
C ILE A 199 -40.21 19.66 -9.97
N GLU A 200 -39.76 20.78 -9.42
CA GLU A 200 -39.22 21.91 -10.18
C GLU A 200 -37.98 21.50 -10.99
N ARG A 201 -37.02 20.80 -10.37
CA ARG A 201 -35.83 20.27 -11.06
C ARG A 201 -36.20 19.24 -12.14
N ALA A 202 -37.23 18.42 -11.95
CA ALA A 202 -37.73 17.49 -12.96
C ALA A 202 -38.40 18.20 -14.16
N ASN A 203 -39.17 19.26 -13.90
CA ASN A 203 -39.77 20.09 -14.94
C ASN A 203 -38.69 20.85 -15.73
N PHE A 204 -37.71 21.44 -15.05
CA PHE A 204 -36.59 22.16 -15.66
C PHE A 204 -35.70 21.23 -16.50
N LEU A 205 -35.44 20.00 -16.04
CA LEU A 205 -34.76 18.96 -16.84
C LEU A 205 -35.55 18.61 -18.11
N THR A 206 -36.87 18.45 -18.00
CA THR A 206 -37.76 18.16 -19.13
C THR A 206 -37.73 19.29 -20.17
N GLN A 207 -37.81 20.55 -19.72
CA GLN A 207 -37.71 21.74 -20.58
C GLN A 207 -36.32 21.88 -21.24
N SER A 208 -35.26 21.56 -20.49
CA SER A 208 -33.88 21.59 -20.99
C SER A 208 -33.66 20.57 -22.12
N LEU A 209 -34.14 19.33 -21.93
CA LEU A 209 -34.08 18.27 -22.94
C LEU A 209 -34.82 18.69 -24.24
N ALA A 210 -36.03 19.24 -24.11
CA ALA A 210 -36.79 19.76 -25.26
C ALA A 210 -36.07 20.90 -25.98
N THR A 211 -35.40 21.80 -25.25
CA THR A 211 -34.62 22.93 -25.79
C THR A 211 -33.45 22.45 -26.66
N PHE A 212 -32.88 21.27 -26.37
CA PHE A 212 -31.85 20.62 -27.19
C PHE A 212 -32.39 19.65 -28.25
N GLY A 213 -33.71 19.65 -28.51
CA GLY A 213 -34.33 18.79 -29.53
C GLY A 213 -34.32 17.30 -29.15
N VAL A 214 -34.52 17.00 -27.86
CA VAL A 214 -34.64 15.64 -27.30
C VAL A 214 -35.91 15.56 -26.47
N ASP A 215 -36.99 15.07 -27.08
CA ASP A 215 -38.25 14.89 -26.40
C ASP A 215 -38.20 13.66 -25.47
N GLY A 216 -38.44 13.90 -24.18
CA GLY A 216 -38.50 12.87 -23.15
C GLY A 216 -39.06 13.46 -21.85
N LYS A 217 -39.77 12.64 -21.08
CA LYS A 217 -40.51 13.07 -19.88
C LYS A 217 -39.93 12.41 -18.64
N VAL A 218 -39.67 13.18 -17.58
CA VAL A 218 -39.36 12.59 -16.27
C VAL A 218 -40.59 11.83 -15.73
N VAL A 219 -40.42 10.55 -15.43
CA VAL A 219 -41.47 9.66 -14.88
C VAL A 219 -41.27 9.35 -13.39
N ASN A 220 -40.02 9.19 -12.94
CA ASN A 220 -39.67 8.99 -11.53
C ASN A 220 -38.49 9.88 -11.14
N VAL A 221 -38.42 10.24 -9.85
CA VAL A 221 -37.27 10.92 -9.23
C VAL A 221 -36.84 10.12 -8.01
N HIS A 222 -35.58 9.71 -7.97
CA HIS A 222 -34.97 8.96 -6.87
C HIS A 222 -33.89 9.84 -6.22
N PRO A 223 -34.24 10.61 -5.17
CA PRO A 223 -33.26 11.43 -4.46
C PRO A 223 -32.30 10.56 -3.65
N GLY A 224 -31.01 10.88 -3.73
CA GLY A 224 -29.93 10.23 -3.01
C GLY A 224 -29.13 11.20 -2.16
N PRO A 225 -28.10 10.74 -1.42
CA PRO A 225 -27.31 11.60 -0.53
C PRO A 225 -26.39 12.57 -1.30
N VAL A 226 -25.86 12.14 -2.45
CA VAL A 226 -24.83 12.88 -3.22
C VAL A 226 -25.36 13.32 -4.60
N ILE A 227 -26.23 12.51 -5.19
CA ILE A 227 -26.88 12.74 -6.48
C ILE A 227 -28.39 12.47 -6.37
N THR A 228 -29.14 12.96 -7.34
CA THR A 228 -30.53 12.56 -7.61
C THR A 228 -30.59 11.91 -8.99
N LEU A 229 -31.25 10.74 -9.08
CA LEU A 229 -31.51 10.03 -10.33
C LEU A 229 -32.90 10.38 -10.85
N PHE A 230 -32.96 11.02 -12.02
CA PHE A 230 -34.18 11.28 -12.75
C PHE A 230 -34.38 10.18 -13.80
N GLU A 231 -35.49 9.44 -13.74
CA GLU A 231 -35.84 8.48 -14.79
C GLU A 231 -36.64 9.20 -15.87
N VAL A 232 -36.09 9.25 -17.09
CA VAL A 232 -36.69 9.90 -18.26
C VAL A 232 -37.16 8.84 -19.24
N GLU A 233 -38.43 8.88 -19.62
CA GLU A 233 -38.99 8.09 -20.71
C GLU A 233 -38.82 8.86 -22.03
N PRO A 234 -38.06 8.33 -23.03
CA PRO A 234 -37.93 8.97 -24.35
C PRO A 234 -39.25 8.96 -25.12
N ALA A 235 -39.53 10.00 -25.90
CA ALA A 235 -40.64 9.98 -26.84
C ALA A 235 -40.39 8.99 -28.00
N GLU A 236 -41.44 8.58 -28.70
CA GLU A 236 -41.34 7.65 -29.83
C GLU A 236 -40.35 8.13 -30.91
N GLY A 237 -39.49 7.23 -31.38
CA GLY A 237 -38.43 7.54 -32.35
C GLY A 237 -37.20 8.27 -31.79
N VAL A 238 -37.20 8.73 -30.53
CA VAL A 238 -36.04 9.41 -29.93
C VAL A 238 -34.94 8.41 -29.59
N ARG A 239 -33.83 8.47 -30.34
CA ARG A 239 -32.67 7.58 -30.13
C ARG A 239 -31.98 7.87 -28.79
N VAL A 240 -31.89 6.86 -27.94
CA VAL A 240 -31.25 6.87 -26.61
C VAL A 240 -29.84 7.53 -26.61
N ASN A 241 -29.03 7.33 -27.66
CA ASN A 241 -27.71 7.97 -27.76
C ASN A 241 -27.74 9.51 -27.76
N LYS A 242 -28.85 10.16 -28.11
CA LYS A 242 -28.98 11.63 -28.02
C LYS A 242 -28.78 12.11 -26.57
N PHE A 243 -29.41 11.45 -25.59
CA PHE A 243 -29.27 11.80 -24.17
C PHE A 243 -27.81 11.70 -23.70
N VAL A 244 -27.09 10.67 -24.14
CA VAL A 244 -25.66 10.47 -23.82
C VAL A 244 -24.79 11.57 -24.44
N GLN A 245 -25.14 12.04 -25.65
CA GLN A 245 -24.44 13.15 -26.31
C GLN A 245 -24.68 14.49 -25.59
N LEU A 246 -25.88 14.73 -25.06
CA LEU A 246 -26.21 15.95 -24.31
C LEU A 246 -25.64 16.01 -22.88
N SER A 247 -24.90 15.01 -22.40
CA SER A 247 -24.49 14.95 -20.98
C SER A 247 -23.73 16.18 -20.48
N ASP A 248 -22.96 16.85 -21.34
CA ASP A 248 -22.15 18.02 -20.98
C ASP A 248 -22.92 19.35 -21.12
N ASP A 249 -23.86 19.43 -22.06
CA ASP A 249 -24.81 20.56 -22.17
C ASP A 249 -25.86 20.53 -21.06
N LEU A 250 -26.34 19.34 -20.67
CA LEU A 250 -27.21 19.16 -19.50
C LEU A 250 -26.47 19.51 -18.20
N ALA A 251 -25.19 19.17 -18.07
CA ALA A 251 -24.40 19.61 -16.92
C ALA A 251 -24.34 21.14 -16.82
N ARG A 252 -24.06 21.80 -17.96
CA ARG A 252 -24.02 23.27 -18.07
C ARG A 252 -25.36 23.95 -17.78
N VAL A 253 -26.49 23.38 -18.18
CA VAL A 253 -27.83 23.98 -17.97
C VAL A 253 -28.41 23.65 -16.59
N MET A 254 -28.15 22.47 -16.05
CA MET A 254 -28.63 22.04 -14.71
C MET A 254 -27.72 22.51 -13.56
N GLU A 255 -26.79 23.44 -13.84
CA GLU A 255 -25.77 23.98 -12.92
C GLU A 255 -24.95 22.89 -12.18
N ALA A 256 -24.71 21.77 -12.87
CA ALA A 256 -24.09 20.57 -12.33
C ALA A 256 -22.62 20.44 -12.75
N SER A 257 -21.76 20.04 -11.82
CA SER A 257 -20.32 19.83 -12.08
C SER A 257 -20.07 18.77 -13.16
N ARG A 258 -20.82 17.67 -13.14
CA ARG A 258 -20.96 16.67 -14.21
C ARG A 258 -22.33 16.00 -14.13
N VAL A 259 -22.87 15.56 -15.27
CA VAL A 259 -24.07 14.71 -15.35
C VAL A 259 -23.68 13.36 -15.95
N ARG A 260 -24.21 12.27 -15.40
CA ARG A 260 -24.03 10.90 -15.92
C ARG A 260 -25.36 10.38 -16.45
N VAL A 261 -25.32 9.75 -17.62
CA VAL A 261 -26.51 9.22 -18.31
C VAL A 261 -26.39 7.70 -18.41
N ILE A 262 -27.36 6.99 -17.84
CA ILE A 262 -27.53 5.53 -17.89
C ILE A 262 -28.56 5.21 -18.97
N ALA A 263 -28.15 4.49 -20.01
CA ALA A 263 -28.84 4.48 -21.29
C ALA A 263 -28.81 3.08 -21.96
N PRO A 264 -29.88 2.27 -21.87
CA PRO A 264 -31.04 2.41 -20.98
C PRO A 264 -30.71 2.03 -19.52
N ILE A 265 -31.63 2.25 -18.59
CA ILE A 265 -31.57 1.66 -17.24
C ILE A 265 -31.79 0.14 -17.34
N PRO A 266 -30.96 -0.72 -16.70
CA PRO A 266 -31.14 -2.16 -16.70
C PRO A 266 -32.56 -2.57 -16.25
N GLY A 267 -33.25 -3.34 -17.09
CA GLY A 267 -34.62 -3.81 -16.83
C GLY A 267 -35.73 -2.79 -17.10
N LYS A 268 -35.44 -1.59 -17.63
CA LYS A 268 -36.44 -0.57 -17.98
C LYS A 268 -36.24 -0.04 -19.41
N SER A 269 -37.28 0.58 -19.96
CA SER A 269 -37.25 1.36 -21.21
C SER A 269 -36.68 2.78 -21.03
N SER A 270 -36.63 3.27 -19.80
CA SER A 270 -36.22 4.64 -19.46
C SER A 270 -34.70 4.85 -19.47
N VAL A 271 -34.32 6.12 -19.61
CA VAL A 271 -32.96 6.64 -19.50
C VAL A 271 -32.79 7.27 -18.12
N GLY A 272 -31.74 6.91 -17.40
CA GLY A 272 -31.42 7.49 -16.10
C GLY A 272 -30.50 8.69 -16.25
N ILE A 273 -30.89 9.85 -15.73
CA ILE A 273 -30.04 11.04 -15.68
C ILE A 273 -29.67 11.30 -14.22
N GLU A 274 -28.41 11.03 -13.89
CA GLU A 274 -27.83 11.25 -12.56
C GLU A 274 -27.26 12.67 -12.48
N ILE A 275 -27.88 13.52 -11.66
CA ILE A 275 -27.50 14.92 -11.45
C ILE A 275 -27.05 15.11 -9.99
N PRO A 276 -25.89 15.74 -9.72
CA PRO A 276 -25.47 16.10 -8.37
C PRO A 276 -26.50 16.95 -7.63
N ASN A 277 -26.60 16.73 -6.32
CA ASN A 277 -27.32 17.62 -5.42
C ASN A 277 -26.51 18.93 -5.24
N GLN A 278 -27.16 20.06 -4.96
CA GLN A 278 -26.45 21.32 -4.68
C GLN A 278 -25.63 21.23 -3.37
N ASN A 279 -26.18 20.55 -2.35
CA ASN A 279 -25.50 20.19 -1.10
C ASN A 279 -25.30 18.66 -1.03
N PRO A 280 -24.21 18.07 -1.56
CA PRO A 280 -23.93 16.64 -1.43
C PRO A 280 -23.58 16.26 0.03
N ALA A 281 -24.28 15.29 0.61
CA ALA A 281 -24.09 14.86 1.99
C ALA A 281 -22.90 13.90 2.15
N THR A 282 -22.05 14.15 3.15
CA THR A 282 -20.91 13.29 3.51
C THR A 282 -21.38 11.90 3.98
N VAL A 283 -20.85 10.83 3.38
CA VAL A 283 -21.11 9.45 3.80
C VAL A 283 -20.12 9.06 4.90
N PHE A 284 -20.42 9.36 6.16
CA PHE A 284 -19.53 9.04 7.29
C PHE A 284 -19.32 7.51 7.47
N PHE A 285 -18.08 7.06 7.66
CA PHE A 285 -17.70 5.66 7.89
C PHE A 285 -18.45 5.01 9.05
N LYS A 286 -18.65 5.75 10.16
CA LYS A 286 -19.48 5.32 11.32
C LYS A 286 -20.89 4.87 10.93
N SER A 287 -21.49 5.47 9.89
CA SER A 287 -22.83 5.11 9.42
C SER A 287 -22.90 3.77 8.68
N VAL A 288 -21.75 3.28 8.19
CA VAL A 288 -21.60 1.97 7.55
C VAL A 288 -21.22 0.91 8.58
N ILE A 289 -20.27 1.22 9.47
CA ILE A 289 -19.85 0.35 10.58
C ILE A 289 -21.02 0.02 11.53
N ASN A 290 -21.82 1.01 11.92
CA ASN A 290 -23.02 0.80 12.76
C ASN A 290 -24.23 0.22 12.02
N SER A 291 -24.07 -0.22 10.75
CA SER A 291 -25.15 -0.87 10.02
C SER A 291 -25.27 -2.35 10.37
N GLU A 292 -26.50 -2.86 10.41
CA GLU A 292 -26.76 -4.29 10.56
C GLU A 292 -26.07 -5.13 9.47
N LYS A 293 -26.01 -4.60 8.25
CA LYS A 293 -25.38 -5.23 7.07
C LYS A 293 -23.87 -5.41 7.20
N PHE A 294 -23.20 -4.59 8.01
CA PHE A 294 -21.79 -4.77 8.34
C PHE A 294 -21.63 -5.60 9.63
N ALA A 295 -22.30 -5.18 10.71
CA ALA A 295 -22.15 -5.78 12.05
C ALA A 295 -22.60 -7.25 12.14
N LYS A 296 -23.48 -7.74 11.25
CA LYS A 296 -23.87 -9.15 11.17
C LYS A 296 -23.10 -9.95 10.09
N SER A 297 -22.06 -9.39 9.47
CA SER A 297 -21.33 -10.10 8.41
C SER A 297 -20.38 -11.16 8.99
N GLU A 298 -20.53 -12.40 8.53
CA GLU A 298 -19.69 -13.54 8.97
C GLU A 298 -18.24 -13.44 8.46
N SER A 299 -18.03 -12.78 7.31
CA SER A 299 -16.71 -12.69 6.68
C SER A 299 -15.82 -11.66 7.38
N LYS A 300 -14.63 -12.11 7.76
CA LYS A 300 -13.54 -11.28 8.30
C LYS A 300 -12.98 -10.28 7.27
N LEU A 301 -13.22 -10.52 5.99
CA LEU A 301 -12.84 -9.65 4.89
C LEU A 301 -14.03 -8.84 4.33
N THR A 302 -14.95 -8.44 5.20
CA THR A 302 -16.06 -7.53 4.87
C THR A 302 -15.57 -6.09 4.84
N LEU A 303 -15.96 -5.34 3.81
CA LEU A 303 -15.54 -3.98 3.57
C LEU A 303 -16.74 -3.02 3.74
N ALA A 304 -16.62 -2.07 4.66
CA ALA A 304 -17.56 -0.99 4.95
C ALA A 304 -17.42 0.14 3.91
N VAL A 305 -17.75 -0.18 2.65
CA VAL A 305 -17.42 0.62 1.47
C VAL A 305 -18.13 1.98 1.41
N GLY A 306 -19.42 2.08 1.79
CA GLY A 306 -20.12 3.37 1.72
C GLY A 306 -21.63 3.26 1.54
N LYS A 307 -22.17 4.01 0.57
CA LYS A 307 -23.59 4.00 0.21
C LYS A 307 -23.82 3.87 -1.30
N THR A 308 -24.99 3.37 -1.68
CA THR A 308 -25.50 3.40 -3.05
C THR A 308 -25.98 4.82 -3.43
N THR A 309 -26.37 4.99 -4.70
CA THR A 309 -27.07 6.20 -5.17
C THR A 309 -28.42 6.42 -4.47
N SER A 310 -29.11 5.37 -4.04
CA SER A 310 -30.33 5.45 -3.19
C SER A 310 -30.04 5.76 -1.71
N GLY A 311 -28.77 5.83 -1.29
CA GLY A 311 -28.38 6.03 0.11
C GLY A 311 -28.42 4.77 1.00
N GLU A 312 -28.74 3.60 0.43
CA GLU A 312 -28.64 2.31 1.10
C GLU A 312 -27.18 1.97 1.42
N ILE A 313 -26.96 1.17 2.47
CA ILE A 313 -25.62 0.79 2.90
C ILE A 313 -24.95 -0.15 1.88
N ALA A 314 -23.78 0.24 1.37
CA ALA A 314 -22.94 -0.57 0.49
C ALA A 314 -21.80 -1.21 1.29
N THR A 315 -21.76 -2.55 1.27
CA THR A 315 -20.65 -3.36 1.77
C THR A 315 -20.21 -4.34 0.69
N LEU A 316 -18.92 -4.66 0.66
CA LEU A 316 -18.34 -5.70 -0.21
C LEU A 316 -17.66 -6.79 0.65
N ASN A 317 -17.23 -7.89 0.05
CA ASN A 317 -16.61 -9.01 0.76
C ASN A 317 -15.47 -9.62 -0.07
N LEU A 318 -14.23 -9.38 0.34
CA LEU A 318 -13.03 -9.75 -0.41
C LEU A 318 -12.85 -11.27 -0.53
N ALA A 319 -13.33 -12.07 0.42
CA ALA A 319 -13.33 -13.54 0.27
C ALA A 319 -14.20 -14.03 -0.90
N LYS A 320 -15.24 -13.26 -1.27
CA LYS A 320 -16.13 -13.55 -2.41
C LYS A 320 -15.61 -12.96 -3.73
N MET A 321 -14.98 -11.79 -3.69
CA MET A 321 -14.26 -11.14 -4.79
C MET A 321 -12.75 -11.08 -4.49
N PRO A 322 -11.98 -12.14 -4.81
CA PRO A 322 -10.71 -12.44 -4.13
C PRO A 322 -9.63 -11.36 -4.24
N HIS A 323 -9.62 -10.63 -5.35
CA HIS A 323 -8.66 -9.56 -5.64
C HIS A 323 -9.39 -8.34 -6.20
N LEU A 324 -8.96 -7.14 -5.80
CA LEU A 324 -9.64 -5.87 -6.04
C LEU A 324 -8.65 -4.83 -6.60
N LEU A 325 -8.97 -4.28 -7.78
CA LEU A 325 -8.22 -3.19 -8.40
C LEU A 325 -8.92 -1.85 -8.15
N ILE A 326 -8.19 -0.84 -7.67
CA ILE A 326 -8.72 0.49 -7.36
C ILE A 326 -7.96 1.55 -8.18
N ALA A 327 -8.67 2.40 -8.91
CA ALA A 327 -8.00 3.44 -9.70
C ALA A 327 -8.79 4.75 -9.79
N GLY A 328 -8.08 5.87 -9.89
CA GLY A 328 -8.65 7.21 -10.01
C GLY A 328 -7.60 8.29 -9.76
N THR A 329 -7.83 9.50 -10.25
CA THR A 329 -6.84 10.59 -10.15
C THR A 329 -6.65 11.07 -8.71
N THR A 330 -5.58 11.82 -8.43
CA THR A 330 -5.37 12.50 -7.15
C THR A 330 -6.61 13.30 -6.74
N GLY A 331 -6.97 13.26 -5.45
CA GLY A 331 -8.18 13.93 -4.92
C GLY A 331 -9.53 13.27 -5.26
N SER A 332 -9.56 12.22 -6.07
CA SER A 332 -10.81 11.54 -6.48
C SER A 332 -11.50 10.76 -5.36
N GLY A 333 -10.74 10.23 -4.39
CA GLY A 333 -11.22 9.39 -3.28
C GLY A 333 -10.38 8.13 -3.01
N LYS A 334 -9.46 7.76 -3.92
CA LYS A 334 -8.65 6.52 -3.85
C LYS A 334 -8.04 6.23 -2.46
N SER A 335 -7.33 7.19 -1.88
CA SER A 335 -6.59 6.98 -0.61
C SER A 335 -7.53 6.83 0.59
N VAL A 336 -8.62 7.60 0.62
CA VAL A 336 -9.69 7.43 1.62
C VAL A 336 -10.34 6.05 1.47
N CYS A 337 -10.48 5.53 0.24
CA CYS A 337 -10.97 4.17 0.01
C CYS A 337 -10.06 3.10 0.63
N LEU A 338 -8.74 3.19 0.42
CA LEU A 338 -7.77 2.30 1.06
C LEU A 338 -7.84 2.37 2.59
N ASN A 339 -7.96 3.58 3.15
CA ASN A 339 -8.15 3.76 4.59
C ASN A 339 -9.46 3.12 5.08
N THR A 340 -10.58 3.31 4.38
CA THR A 340 -11.83 2.62 4.73
C THR A 340 -11.73 1.11 4.60
N ILE A 341 -10.95 0.57 3.65
CA ILE A 341 -10.70 -0.86 3.50
C ILE A 341 -9.92 -1.40 4.71
N ILE A 342 -8.79 -0.78 5.08
CA ILE A 342 -7.96 -1.19 6.23
C ILE A 342 -8.80 -1.11 7.52
N CYS A 343 -9.45 0.03 7.76
CA CYS A 343 -10.29 0.22 8.94
C CYS A 343 -11.48 -0.75 8.98
N SER A 344 -12.03 -1.19 7.83
CA SER A 344 -13.09 -2.22 7.82
C SER A 344 -12.61 -3.52 8.43
N ILE A 345 -11.41 -3.98 8.05
CA ILE A 345 -10.82 -5.20 8.58
C ILE A 345 -10.53 -5.06 10.09
N LEU A 346 -9.96 -3.93 10.51
CA LEU A 346 -9.66 -3.64 11.91
C LEU A 346 -10.91 -3.64 12.82
N TYR A 347 -12.10 -3.35 12.27
CA TYR A 347 -13.38 -3.44 12.99
C TYR A 347 -14.03 -4.84 12.96
N GLN A 348 -13.55 -5.76 12.12
CA GLN A 348 -14.18 -7.07 11.86
C GLN A 348 -13.36 -8.27 12.34
N ALA A 349 -12.03 -8.14 12.40
CA ALA A 349 -11.09 -9.24 12.61
C ALA A 349 -10.03 -8.91 13.66
N THR A 350 -9.59 -9.90 14.44
CA THR A 350 -8.41 -9.76 15.31
C THR A 350 -7.11 -9.92 14.52
N PRO A 351 -5.94 -9.58 15.09
CA PRO A 351 -4.66 -9.76 14.40
C PRO A 351 -4.24 -11.23 14.25
N ASP A 352 -4.98 -12.17 14.85
CA ASP A 352 -4.79 -13.62 14.68
C ASP A 352 -5.69 -14.19 13.56
N GLU A 353 -6.68 -13.41 13.11
CA GLU A 353 -7.60 -13.77 12.02
C GLU A 353 -7.18 -13.17 10.67
N VAL A 354 -6.60 -11.97 10.67
CA VAL A 354 -6.10 -11.29 9.46
C VAL A 354 -4.76 -10.59 9.73
N LYS A 355 -3.84 -10.70 8.77
CA LYS A 355 -2.59 -9.93 8.71
C LYS A 355 -2.52 -9.09 7.42
N PHE A 356 -1.75 -8.01 7.45
CA PHE A 356 -1.50 -7.12 6.31
C PHE A 356 -0.06 -7.22 5.83
N MET A 357 0.14 -7.14 4.52
CA MET A 357 1.39 -6.68 3.92
C MET A 357 1.09 -5.39 3.17
N ILE A 358 1.82 -4.31 3.44
CA ILE A 358 1.55 -2.99 2.84
C ILE A 358 2.77 -2.50 2.07
N ILE A 359 2.54 -2.09 0.82
CA ILE A 359 3.55 -1.51 -0.08
C ILE A 359 3.12 -0.07 -0.42
N ASP A 360 3.86 0.90 0.11
CA ASP A 360 3.69 2.34 -0.12
C ASP A 360 5.03 2.94 -0.59
N PRO A 361 5.30 2.97 -1.92
CA PRO A 361 6.53 3.51 -2.46
C PRO A 361 6.65 5.04 -2.29
N LYS A 362 5.56 5.74 -1.93
CA LYS A 362 5.54 7.20 -1.74
C LYS A 362 5.77 7.61 -0.28
N LYS A 363 5.55 6.69 0.66
CA LYS A 363 5.65 6.87 2.12
C LYS A 363 4.67 7.90 2.72
N VAL A 364 3.63 8.26 1.98
CA VAL A 364 2.66 9.30 2.36
C VAL A 364 1.43 8.71 3.03
N GLU A 365 0.69 7.87 2.30
CA GLU A 365 -0.70 7.53 2.63
C GLU A 365 -0.76 6.49 3.76
N MET A 366 0.16 5.52 3.78
CA MET A 366 0.08 4.37 4.67
C MET A 366 0.93 4.48 5.94
N THR A 367 1.75 5.53 6.08
CA THR A 367 2.73 5.67 7.18
C THR A 367 2.11 5.62 8.58
N LEU A 368 0.85 6.04 8.75
CA LEU A 368 0.12 5.94 10.03
C LEU A 368 -0.05 4.48 10.52
N TYR A 369 -0.13 3.51 9.61
CA TYR A 369 -0.31 2.09 9.94
C TYR A 369 0.97 1.40 10.42
N ARG A 370 2.12 2.08 10.47
CA ARG A 370 3.35 1.58 11.13
C ARG A 370 3.11 1.25 12.62
N SER A 371 2.08 1.85 13.20
CA SER A 371 1.54 1.54 14.53
C SER A 371 1.09 0.08 14.72
N LEU A 372 0.77 -0.64 13.63
CA LEU A 372 0.25 -2.02 13.64
C LEU A 372 1.34 -3.12 13.71
N VAL A 373 2.60 -2.75 13.95
CA VAL A 373 3.74 -3.68 14.15
C VAL A 373 3.53 -4.54 15.41
N GLY A 374 3.67 -5.86 15.25
CA GLY A 374 3.35 -6.83 16.32
C GLY A 374 1.84 -7.04 16.54
N TYR A 375 1.01 -6.48 15.66
CA TYR A 375 -0.42 -6.77 15.59
C TYR A 375 -0.73 -7.38 14.22
N TYR A 376 -1.03 -6.54 13.23
CA TYR A 376 -1.51 -6.96 11.91
C TYR A 376 -0.42 -7.01 10.84
N LEU A 377 0.63 -6.19 10.92
CA LEU A 377 1.66 -6.19 9.88
C LEU A 377 2.50 -7.47 9.90
N LEU A 378 2.67 -8.09 8.74
CA LEU A 378 3.61 -9.19 8.51
C LEU A 378 5.05 -8.67 8.46
N GLY A 379 5.96 -9.37 9.14
CA GLY A 379 7.39 -9.28 8.86
C GLY A 379 7.80 -10.20 7.71
N THR A 380 8.96 -9.95 7.12
CA THR A 380 9.66 -10.89 6.22
C THR A 380 11.12 -10.90 6.63
N GLU A 381 11.77 -12.06 6.68
CA GLU A 381 13.15 -12.18 7.20
C GLU A 381 14.17 -11.37 6.39
N ASP A 382 13.89 -11.08 5.12
CA ASP A 382 14.76 -10.29 4.24
C ASP A 382 14.53 -8.76 4.31
N ILE A 383 13.51 -8.28 5.03
CA ILE A 383 12.97 -6.91 4.93
C ILE A 383 12.76 -6.29 6.33
N ASP A 384 13.66 -5.36 6.71
CA ASP A 384 13.61 -4.65 8.01
C ASP A 384 12.58 -3.49 8.07
N GLU A 385 11.82 -3.23 7.00
CA GLU A 385 10.76 -2.20 6.98
C GLU A 385 9.33 -2.80 7.06
N PRO A 386 8.53 -2.50 8.11
CA PRO A 386 7.18 -3.09 8.28
C PRO A 386 6.12 -2.60 7.29
N ILE A 387 6.39 -1.50 6.60
CA ILE A 387 5.67 -1.07 5.40
C ILE A 387 6.74 -0.95 4.33
N VAL A 388 6.55 -1.64 3.22
CA VAL A 388 7.53 -1.76 2.15
C VAL A 388 7.53 -0.48 1.32
N THR A 389 8.71 0.11 1.13
CA THR A 389 8.86 1.43 0.48
C THR A 389 9.87 1.46 -0.67
N SER A 390 10.71 0.44 -0.84
CA SER A 390 11.52 0.26 -2.05
C SER A 390 10.92 -0.77 -3.00
N THR A 391 11.17 -0.61 -4.31
CA THR A 391 10.70 -1.57 -5.33
C THR A 391 11.39 -2.93 -5.19
N ASP A 392 12.67 -2.95 -4.80
CA ASP A 392 13.42 -4.20 -4.61
C ASP A 392 12.84 -5.00 -3.43
N ASN A 393 12.52 -4.32 -2.31
CA ASN A 393 11.81 -4.94 -1.20
C ASN A 393 10.38 -5.34 -1.60
N ALA A 394 9.71 -4.60 -2.47
CA ALA A 394 8.37 -4.97 -2.96
C ALA A 394 8.40 -6.27 -3.78
N ILE A 395 9.44 -6.48 -4.62
CA ILE A 395 9.65 -7.73 -5.36
C ILE A 395 9.95 -8.88 -4.40
N LEU A 396 10.80 -8.68 -3.39
CA LEU A 396 11.06 -9.67 -2.34
C LEU A 396 9.79 -10.02 -1.56
N ALA A 397 8.98 -9.04 -1.18
CA ALA A 397 7.75 -9.23 -0.42
C ALA A 397 6.66 -9.98 -1.23
N LEU A 398 6.54 -9.67 -2.52
CA LEU A 398 5.70 -10.42 -3.46
C LEU A 398 6.12 -11.90 -3.55
N LYS A 399 7.42 -12.18 -3.77
CA LYS A 399 7.94 -13.56 -3.79
C LYS A 399 7.84 -14.28 -2.44
N ALA A 400 7.88 -13.54 -1.32
CA ALA A 400 7.66 -14.11 0.02
C ALA A 400 6.21 -14.58 0.20
N LEU A 401 5.24 -13.81 -0.30
CA LEU A 401 3.83 -14.22 -0.37
C LEU A 401 3.61 -15.41 -1.31
N GLU A 402 4.42 -15.56 -2.36
CA GLU A 402 4.40 -16.76 -3.21
C GLU A 402 4.92 -18.01 -2.47
N LYS A 403 6.05 -17.91 -1.75
CA LYS A 403 6.57 -19.02 -0.90
C LYS A 403 5.54 -19.42 0.18
N GLU A 404 4.87 -18.44 0.78
CA GLU A 404 3.77 -18.65 1.75
C GLU A 404 2.52 -19.26 1.09
N MET A 405 2.15 -18.84 -0.12
CA MET A 405 1.02 -19.43 -0.86
C MET A 405 1.23 -20.93 -1.12
N ASP A 406 2.43 -21.32 -1.56
CA ASP A 406 2.77 -22.72 -1.85
C ASP A 406 2.93 -23.57 -0.57
N SER A 407 3.48 -22.97 0.50
CA SER A 407 3.49 -23.55 1.86
C SER A 407 2.07 -23.87 2.34
N ARG A 408 1.15 -22.90 2.26
CA ARG A 408 -0.25 -23.09 2.64
C ARG A 408 -0.96 -24.15 1.81
N TYR A 409 -0.68 -24.24 0.50
CA TYR A 409 -1.25 -25.30 -0.33
C TYR A 409 -0.83 -26.70 0.14
N THR A 410 0.40 -26.85 0.62
CA THR A 410 0.89 -28.10 1.22
C THR A 410 0.12 -28.40 2.52
N ILE A 411 0.00 -27.42 3.42
CA ILE A 411 -0.75 -27.55 4.68
C ILE A 411 -2.23 -27.93 4.45
N LEU A 412 -2.90 -27.32 3.46
CA LEU A 412 -4.28 -27.67 3.10
C LEU A 412 -4.40 -29.10 2.54
N ALA A 413 -3.41 -29.55 1.75
CA ALA A 413 -3.38 -30.90 1.19
C ALA A 413 -3.17 -31.97 2.27
N ASP A 414 -2.22 -31.76 3.20
CA ASP A 414 -1.95 -32.66 4.32
C ASP A 414 -3.14 -32.74 5.28
N ALA A 415 -3.83 -31.62 5.52
CA ALA A 415 -5.08 -31.58 6.28
C ALA A 415 -6.30 -32.13 5.50
N VAL A 416 -6.16 -32.44 4.21
CA VAL A 416 -7.20 -32.95 3.30
C VAL A 416 -8.44 -32.02 3.25
N VAL A 417 -8.19 -30.72 3.07
CA VAL A 417 -9.20 -29.65 2.95
C VAL A 417 -8.96 -28.81 1.71
N ARG A 418 -10.01 -28.14 1.21
CA ARG A 418 -9.97 -27.43 -0.09
C ARG A 418 -9.63 -25.95 0.02
N ASN A 419 -9.73 -25.37 1.22
CA ASN A 419 -9.59 -23.94 1.45
C ASN A 419 -9.32 -23.63 2.93
N ILE A 420 -8.89 -22.39 3.18
CA ILE A 420 -8.60 -21.85 4.51
C ILE A 420 -9.83 -21.83 5.46
N ASP A 421 -11.07 -21.72 4.95
CA ASP A 421 -12.28 -21.76 5.79
C ASP A 421 -12.50 -23.16 6.37
N GLU A 422 -12.45 -24.21 5.54
CA GLU A 422 -12.49 -25.62 5.95
C GLU A 422 -11.36 -25.97 6.94
N TYR A 423 -10.14 -25.46 6.70
CA TYR A 423 -9.01 -25.59 7.61
C TYR A 423 -9.28 -24.92 8.96
N ASN A 424 -9.64 -23.64 8.96
CA ASN A 424 -9.85 -22.86 10.18
C ASN A 424 -11.06 -23.35 10.99
N GLU A 425 -12.11 -23.86 10.36
CA GLU A 425 -13.19 -24.56 11.05
C GLU A 425 -12.69 -25.82 11.77
N ARG A 426 -11.77 -26.59 11.17
CA ARG A 426 -11.19 -27.79 11.78
C ARG A 426 -10.29 -27.42 12.97
N MET A 427 -9.39 -26.45 12.81
CA MET A 427 -8.52 -25.99 13.91
C MET A 427 -9.33 -25.43 15.09
N LYS A 428 -10.36 -24.62 14.82
CA LYS A 428 -11.29 -24.11 15.85
C LYS A 428 -12.03 -25.23 16.61
N LYS A 429 -12.34 -26.35 15.95
CA LYS A 429 -12.98 -27.53 16.58
C LYS A 429 -11.98 -28.39 17.38
N ALA A 430 -10.69 -28.38 17.00
CA ALA A 430 -9.62 -29.02 17.76
C ALA A 430 -9.14 -28.18 18.97
N GLY A 431 -9.37 -26.87 18.95
CA GLY A 431 -8.82 -25.91 19.92
C GLY A 431 -7.40 -25.42 19.57
N GLU A 432 -6.99 -25.61 18.32
CA GLU A 432 -5.66 -25.28 17.80
C GLU A 432 -5.63 -23.91 17.09
N PRO A 433 -4.45 -23.28 16.93
CA PRO A 433 -4.31 -22.02 16.21
C PRO A 433 -4.83 -22.09 14.77
N ILE A 434 -5.47 -21.00 14.33
CA ILE A 434 -5.96 -20.85 12.96
C ILE A 434 -4.88 -20.27 12.05
N MET A 435 -5.01 -20.51 10.75
CA MET A 435 -4.25 -19.82 9.71
C MET A 435 -4.87 -18.44 9.46
N PRO A 436 -4.14 -17.33 9.67
CA PRO A 436 -4.69 -16.00 9.39
C PRO A 436 -4.82 -15.76 7.88
N TYR A 437 -5.86 -15.03 7.48
CA TYR A 437 -5.93 -14.45 6.14
C TYR A 437 -4.80 -13.43 5.96
N ILE A 438 -4.27 -13.31 4.75
CA ILE A 438 -3.30 -12.26 4.40
C ILE A 438 -3.95 -11.31 3.41
N LEU A 439 -3.85 -10.01 3.66
CA LEU A 439 -4.24 -8.96 2.73
C LEU A 439 -3.02 -8.15 2.31
N LEU A 440 -2.58 -8.33 1.06
CA LEU A 440 -1.60 -7.47 0.41
C LEU A 440 -2.29 -6.18 -0.07
N ILE A 441 -1.71 -5.03 0.28
CA ILE A 441 -2.18 -3.70 -0.08
C ILE A 441 -1.05 -2.97 -0.81
N VAL A 442 -1.31 -2.47 -2.02
CA VAL A 442 -0.36 -1.68 -2.81
C VAL A 442 -0.98 -0.31 -3.12
N ASP A 443 -0.42 0.79 -2.64
CA ASP A 443 -1.01 2.13 -2.85
C ASP A 443 -0.89 2.60 -4.31
N GLU A 444 0.26 2.37 -4.94
CA GLU A 444 0.56 2.81 -6.29
C GLU A 444 1.34 1.75 -7.06
N LEU A 445 0.60 0.89 -7.78
CA LEU A 445 1.18 -0.09 -8.70
C LEU A 445 2.08 0.57 -9.77
N ALA A 446 1.74 1.79 -10.20
CA ALA A 446 2.43 2.46 -11.30
C ALA A 446 3.92 2.69 -11.00
N ASP A 447 4.26 3.07 -9.77
CA ASP A 447 5.64 3.40 -9.41
C ASP A 447 6.52 2.12 -9.36
N LEU A 448 5.93 0.97 -9.01
CA LEU A 448 6.58 -0.35 -9.10
C LEU A 448 6.76 -0.79 -10.56
N MET A 449 5.68 -0.73 -11.36
CA MET A 449 5.67 -1.12 -12.77
C MET A 449 6.61 -0.29 -13.64
N MET A 450 6.77 1.01 -13.32
CA MET A 450 7.73 1.89 -13.99
C MET A 450 9.20 1.54 -13.72
N MET A 451 9.50 0.76 -12.68
CA MET A 451 10.87 0.36 -12.31
C MET A 451 11.20 -1.07 -12.76
N SER A 452 10.34 -2.06 -12.45
CA SER A 452 10.38 -3.37 -13.12
C SER A 452 8.99 -3.97 -13.27
N ALA A 453 8.33 -3.69 -14.40
CA ALA A 453 7.06 -4.29 -14.74
C ALA A 453 7.10 -5.83 -14.72
N LYS A 454 8.17 -6.45 -15.25
CA LYS A 454 8.24 -7.92 -15.39
C LYS A 454 8.26 -8.62 -14.03
N ASP A 455 9.08 -8.14 -13.11
CA ASP A 455 9.31 -8.80 -11.81
C ASP A 455 8.22 -8.47 -10.77
N VAL A 456 7.30 -7.56 -11.12
CA VAL A 456 6.14 -7.15 -10.32
C VAL A 456 4.84 -7.75 -10.89
N GLU A 457 4.62 -7.69 -12.20
CA GLU A 457 3.42 -8.20 -12.87
C GLU A 457 3.28 -9.72 -12.73
N ALA A 458 4.37 -10.49 -12.88
CA ALA A 458 4.30 -11.94 -12.83
C ALA A 458 3.92 -12.50 -11.45
N PRO A 459 4.55 -12.09 -10.33
CA PRO A 459 4.09 -12.46 -8.98
C PRO A 459 2.66 -12.02 -8.68
N ILE A 460 2.29 -10.78 -9.03
CA ILE A 460 0.91 -10.28 -8.84
C ILE A 460 -0.09 -11.13 -9.61
N ALA A 461 0.23 -11.53 -10.85
CA ALA A 461 -0.61 -12.39 -11.66
C ALA A 461 -0.75 -13.80 -11.06
N ARG A 462 0.35 -14.42 -10.64
CA ARG A 462 0.36 -15.77 -10.04
C ARG A 462 -0.41 -15.79 -8.71
N LEU A 463 -0.17 -14.82 -7.83
CA LEU A 463 -0.92 -14.63 -6.59
C LEU A 463 -2.42 -14.42 -6.89
N ALA A 464 -2.78 -13.54 -7.82
CA ALA A 464 -4.18 -13.26 -8.14
C ALA A 464 -4.91 -14.40 -8.88
N GLN A 465 -4.20 -15.42 -9.37
CA GLN A 465 -4.78 -16.64 -9.94
C GLN A 465 -4.98 -17.74 -8.90
N LEU A 466 -3.98 -17.97 -8.04
CA LEU A 466 -3.91 -19.17 -7.21
C LEU A 466 -4.22 -18.91 -5.72
N SER A 467 -4.02 -17.70 -5.21
CA SER A 467 -3.88 -17.50 -3.76
C SER A 467 -5.21 -17.40 -2.97
N ARG A 468 -6.35 -17.35 -3.68
CA ARG A 468 -7.70 -17.33 -3.09
C ARG A 468 -7.97 -18.46 -2.09
N ALA A 469 -7.64 -19.70 -2.45
CA ALA A 469 -8.01 -20.87 -1.64
C ALA A 469 -7.26 -20.91 -0.30
N VAL A 470 -6.02 -20.39 -0.29
CA VAL A 470 -5.14 -20.28 0.87
C VAL A 470 -5.32 -18.97 1.66
N GLY A 471 -6.36 -18.19 1.36
CA GLY A 471 -6.73 -17.00 2.12
C GLY A 471 -5.79 -15.81 1.96
N ILE A 472 -5.08 -15.70 0.83
CA ILE A 472 -4.31 -14.52 0.49
C ILE A 472 -5.13 -13.69 -0.51
N HIS A 473 -5.22 -12.39 -0.25
CA HIS A 473 -6.06 -11.44 -0.96
C HIS A 473 -5.25 -10.20 -1.35
N LEU A 474 -5.60 -9.59 -2.49
CA LEU A 474 -4.84 -8.49 -3.08
C LEU A 474 -5.75 -7.28 -3.30
N VAL A 475 -5.43 -6.15 -2.68
CA VAL A 475 -6.01 -4.84 -2.96
C VAL A 475 -4.91 -3.98 -3.58
N ILE A 476 -5.00 -3.76 -4.89
CA ILE A 476 -4.00 -3.00 -5.64
C ILE A 476 -4.63 -1.69 -6.10
N ALA A 477 -3.95 -0.58 -5.84
CA ALA A 477 -4.38 0.74 -6.22
C ALA A 477 -3.41 1.44 -7.17
N THR A 478 -3.91 2.41 -7.95
CA THR A 478 -3.07 3.31 -8.76
C THR A 478 -3.73 4.66 -9.02
N GLN A 479 -2.92 5.73 -9.11
CA GLN A 479 -3.36 7.04 -9.60
C GLN A 479 -3.14 7.22 -11.12
N ARG A 480 -2.52 6.24 -11.80
CA ARG A 480 -2.18 6.28 -13.24
C ARG A 480 -2.89 5.16 -14.02
N PRO A 481 -4.17 5.35 -14.42
CA PRO A 481 -4.95 4.36 -15.16
C PRO A 481 -4.56 4.23 -16.65
N SER A 482 -3.26 4.08 -16.95
CA SER A 482 -2.76 3.77 -18.30
C SER A 482 -2.71 2.26 -18.55
N VAL A 483 -2.63 1.87 -19.83
CA VAL A 483 -2.56 0.46 -20.26
C VAL A 483 -1.24 -0.20 -19.82
N ASP A 484 -0.19 0.59 -19.63
CA ASP A 484 1.15 0.15 -19.21
C ASP A 484 1.20 -0.23 -17.72
N VAL A 485 0.26 0.27 -16.91
CA VAL A 485 0.09 -0.05 -15.48
C VAL A 485 -1.02 -1.06 -15.28
N ILE A 486 -2.19 -0.82 -15.90
CA ILE A 486 -3.37 -1.69 -15.84
C ILE A 486 -3.39 -2.53 -17.12
N THR A 487 -2.47 -3.49 -17.17
CA THR A 487 -2.22 -4.35 -18.33
C THR A 487 -3.36 -5.35 -18.58
N GLY A 488 -3.32 -6.06 -19.71
CA GLY A 488 -4.22 -7.17 -19.98
C GLY A 488 -4.13 -8.31 -18.94
N VAL A 489 -2.93 -8.58 -18.40
CA VAL A 489 -2.70 -9.64 -17.41
C VAL A 489 -3.27 -9.22 -16.05
N ILE A 490 -3.00 -7.99 -15.60
CA ILE A 490 -3.59 -7.44 -14.38
C ILE A 490 -5.12 -7.47 -14.47
N LYS A 491 -5.72 -7.05 -15.58
CA LYS A 491 -7.18 -7.06 -15.74
C LYS A 491 -7.82 -8.44 -15.78
N ALA A 492 -7.13 -9.44 -16.32
CA ALA A 492 -7.62 -10.82 -16.37
C ALA A 492 -7.77 -11.42 -14.96
N ASN A 493 -6.82 -11.10 -14.06
CA ASN A 493 -6.77 -11.69 -12.71
C ASN A 493 -7.48 -10.82 -11.64
N PHE A 494 -7.79 -9.56 -11.95
CA PHE A 494 -8.56 -8.65 -11.08
C PHE A 494 -9.97 -8.36 -11.67
N PRO A 495 -10.94 -9.29 -11.50
CA PRO A 495 -12.29 -9.14 -12.06
C PRO A 495 -13.21 -8.20 -11.26
N SER A 496 -12.89 -7.88 -10.00
CA SER A 496 -13.58 -6.86 -9.22
C SER A 496 -12.76 -5.58 -9.17
N ARG A 497 -13.39 -4.44 -9.47
CA ARG A 497 -12.70 -3.17 -9.70
C ARG A 497 -13.50 -1.98 -9.20
N ILE A 498 -12.82 -0.97 -8.66
CA ILE A 498 -13.38 0.32 -8.28
C ILE A 498 -12.68 1.41 -9.11
N ALA A 499 -13.46 2.16 -9.88
CA ALA A 499 -12.99 3.40 -10.51
C ALA A 499 -13.58 4.59 -9.76
N PHE A 500 -12.71 5.40 -9.16
CA PHE A 500 -13.03 6.77 -8.77
C PHE A 500 -12.99 7.69 -10.01
N GLN A 501 -13.22 8.99 -9.81
CA GLN A 501 -13.11 9.98 -10.89
C GLN A 501 -11.77 9.88 -11.64
N VAL A 502 -11.85 9.95 -12.96
CA VAL A 502 -10.71 10.00 -13.89
C VAL A 502 -10.87 11.15 -14.89
N ALA A 503 -9.79 11.52 -15.57
CA ALA A 503 -9.77 12.63 -16.51
C ALA A 503 -10.52 12.33 -17.83
N THR A 504 -10.41 11.10 -18.36
CA THR A 504 -10.85 10.79 -19.73
C THR A 504 -11.67 9.49 -19.86
N LYS A 505 -12.37 9.39 -20.99
CA LYS A 505 -13.06 8.17 -21.47
C LYS A 505 -12.11 7.02 -21.82
N ILE A 506 -10.81 7.29 -21.95
CA ILE A 506 -9.79 6.27 -22.17
C ILE A 506 -9.47 5.63 -20.81
N ASP A 507 -9.11 6.44 -19.81
CA ASP A 507 -8.85 6.02 -18.43
C ASP A 507 -9.99 5.16 -17.84
N SER A 508 -11.25 5.61 -18.02
CA SER A 508 -12.42 4.85 -17.57
C SER A 508 -12.46 3.45 -18.19
N ARG A 509 -12.14 3.34 -19.49
CA ARG A 509 -12.10 2.07 -20.21
C ARG A 509 -10.87 1.24 -19.83
N THR A 510 -9.74 1.86 -19.48
CA THR A 510 -8.61 1.13 -18.93
C THR A 510 -9.05 0.37 -17.68
N ILE A 511 -9.77 1.02 -16.75
CA ILE A 511 -10.17 0.39 -15.47
C ILE A 511 -11.37 -0.56 -15.65
N LEU A 512 -12.49 -0.05 -16.18
CA LEU A 512 -13.79 -0.74 -16.15
C LEU A 512 -14.13 -1.51 -17.43
N ASP A 513 -13.25 -1.50 -18.44
CA ASP A 513 -13.56 -1.89 -19.83
C ASP A 513 -14.72 -1.09 -20.48
N GLY A 514 -15.22 -0.05 -19.79
CA GLY A 514 -16.36 0.79 -20.19
C GLY A 514 -16.20 2.27 -19.79
N MET A 515 -17.15 3.11 -20.22
CA MET A 515 -17.16 4.56 -19.94
C MET A 515 -18.05 4.89 -18.73
N GLY A 516 -17.81 6.03 -18.09
CA GLY A 516 -18.64 6.58 -17.02
C GLY A 516 -17.85 7.08 -15.82
N ALA A 517 -16.60 6.61 -15.60
CA ALA A 517 -15.77 7.10 -14.49
C ALA A 517 -15.33 8.56 -14.71
N GLU A 518 -15.28 9.03 -15.96
CA GLU A 518 -15.04 10.43 -16.29
C GLU A 518 -16.24 11.36 -15.99
N LYS A 519 -17.41 10.78 -15.67
CA LYS A 519 -18.63 11.51 -15.28
C LYS A 519 -18.88 11.50 -13.76
N LEU A 520 -18.02 10.85 -12.98
CA LEU A 520 -18.03 10.92 -11.51
C LEU A 520 -17.62 12.32 -11.04
N ILE A 521 -18.07 12.73 -9.85
CA ILE A 521 -17.78 14.07 -9.29
C ILE A 521 -16.51 14.13 -8.43
N GLY A 522 -15.89 12.99 -8.11
CA GLY A 522 -14.76 12.90 -7.19
C GLY A 522 -15.21 12.86 -5.73
N ARG A 523 -14.32 13.22 -4.78
CA ARG A 523 -14.61 13.21 -3.33
C ARG A 523 -15.25 11.91 -2.79
N GLY A 524 -14.83 10.76 -3.32
CA GLY A 524 -15.35 9.44 -2.93
C GLY A 524 -16.46 8.88 -3.83
N ASP A 525 -16.96 9.64 -4.81
CA ASP A 525 -17.90 9.12 -5.82
C ASP A 525 -17.19 8.15 -6.79
N MET A 526 -17.75 6.95 -6.96
CA MET A 526 -17.10 5.82 -7.63
C MET A 526 -18.05 4.89 -8.41
N LEU A 527 -17.48 4.12 -9.32
CA LEU A 527 -18.10 3.01 -10.04
C LEU A 527 -17.46 1.69 -9.60
N TYR A 528 -18.24 0.79 -9.01
CA TYR A 528 -17.83 -0.58 -8.68
C TYR A 528 -18.30 -1.56 -9.75
N LEU A 529 -17.34 -2.26 -10.36
CA LEU A 529 -17.58 -3.43 -11.22
C LEU A 529 -17.30 -4.69 -10.39
N GLY A 530 -18.33 -5.49 -10.15
CA GLY A 530 -18.19 -6.76 -9.41
C GLY A 530 -17.87 -7.95 -10.31
N THR A 531 -17.28 -8.99 -9.72
CA THR A 531 -16.97 -10.25 -10.41
C THR A 531 -18.21 -10.85 -11.08
N GLY A 532 -18.21 -10.95 -12.41
CA GLY A 532 -19.32 -11.46 -13.21
C GLY A 532 -20.40 -10.43 -13.57
N SER A 533 -20.33 -9.20 -13.07
CA SER A 533 -21.24 -8.11 -13.46
C SER A 533 -20.86 -7.56 -14.84
N SER A 534 -21.86 -7.36 -15.71
CA SER A 534 -21.66 -6.77 -17.05
C SER A 534 -21.68 -5.24 -17.08
N GLN A 535 -22.08 -4.59 -15.97
CA GLN A 535 -22.13 -3.13 -15.83
C GLN A 535 -21.69 -2.72 -14.41
N PRO A 536 -21.03 -1.55 -14.26
CA PRO A 536 -20.65 -1.03 -12.96
C PRO A 536 -21.81 -0.33 -12.24
N VAL A 537 -21.91 -0.53 -10.93
CA VAL A 537 -22.85 0.13 -10.02
C VAL A 537 -22.20 1.38 -9.43
N ARG A 538 -22.91 2.51 -9.43
CA ARG A 538 -22.42 3.75 -8.80
C ARG A 538 -22.60 3.70 -7.28
N MET A 539 -21.56 4.09 -6.57
CA MET A 539 -21.51 4.12 -5.11
C MET A 539 -20.78 5.38 -4.65
N HIS A 540 -20.98 5.75 -3.40
CA HIS A 540 -20.31 6.87 -2.76
C HIS A 540 -19.55 6.32 -1.55
N ASN A 541 -18.22 6.37 -1.63
CA ASN A 541 -17.31 5.80 -0.63
C ASN A 541 -17.53 6.47 0.72
N ALA A 542 -17.35 5.70 1.80
CA ALA A 542 -17.32 6.25 3.13
C ALA A 542 -16.17 7.27 3.28
N PHE A 543 -16.38 8.32 4.05
CA PHE A 543 -15.35 9.22 4.52
C PHE A 543 -14.95 8.82 5.93
N ILE A 544 -13.63 8.70 6.14
CA ILE A 544 -12.96 8.57 7.43
C ILE A 544 -11.85 9.63 7.47
N SER A 545 -11.72 10.36 8.56
CA SER A 545 -10.69 11.39 8.74
C SER A 545 -9.36 10.82 9.26
N LEU A 546 -8.30 11.63 9.30
CA LEU A 546 -7.01 11.19 9.85
C LEU A 546 -7.09 10.99 11.36
N GLU A 547 -7.81 11.88 12.05
CA GLU A 547 -8.05 11.84 13.49
C GLU A 547 -8.85 10.59 13.90
N GLU A 548 -9.79 10.14 13.06
CA GLU A 548 -10.50 8.86 13.25
C GLU A 548 -9.55 7.66 13.08
N ILE A 549 -8.63 7.71 12.12
CA ILE A 549 -7.63 6.63 11.91
C ILE A 549 -6.66 6.59 13.09
N GLU A 550 -6.13 7.74 13.51
CA GLU A 550 -5.25 7.88 14.67
C GLU A 550 -5.91 7.33 15.93
N ALA A 551 -7.17 7.69 16.23
CA ALA A 551 -7.91 7.16 17.37
C ALA A 551 -8.08 5.62 17.33
N ILE A 552 -8.19 5.01 16.14
CA ILE A 552 -8.20 3.55 15.98
C ILE A 552 -6.79 2.97 16.26
N MET A 553 -5.72 3.57 15.72
CA MET A 553 -4.34 3.11 15.98
C MET A 553 -4.03 3.17 17.48
N ASP A 554 -4.44 4.26 18.13
CA ASP A 554 -4.25 4.53 19.55
C ASP A 554 -5.01 3.54 20.45
N HIS A 555 -6.15 3.01 19.97
CA HIS A 555 -6.89 1.91 20.63
C HIS A 555 -6.21 0.56 20.43
N ILE A 556 -5.57 0.33 19.28
CA ILE A 556 -4.86 -0.93 18.98
C ILE A 556 -3.53 -1.01 19.75
N GLN A 557 -2.76 0.06 19.81
CA GLN A 557 -1.44 0.08 20.47
C GLN A 557 -1.49 -0.19 21.99
N LYS A 558 -2.65 0.00 22.63
CA LYS A 558 -2.87 -0.21 24.08
C LYS A 558 -3.28 -1.64 24.42
N GLN A 559 -3.25 -2.55 23.46
CA GLN A 559 -3.68 -3.95 23.59
C GLN A 559 -2.48 -4.92 23.64
N PRO A 560 -2.68 -6.17 24.10
CA PRO A 560 -1.65 -7.19 23.93
C PRO A 560 -1.37 -7.45 22.44
N LYS A 561 -0.08 -7.59 22.13
CA LYS A 561 0.41 -7.99 20.81
C LYS A 561 -0.01 -9.43 20.50
N ALA A 562 -0.20 -9.70 19.21
CA ALA A 562 -0.34 -11.05 18.69
C ALA A 562 1.04 -11.74 18.63
N ASP A 563 1.04 -13.06 18.50
CA ASP A 563 2.29 -13.79 18.28
C ASP A 563 2.80 -13.49 16.85
N GLU A 564 4.13 -13.40 16.68
CA GLU A 564 4.75 -12.77 15.49
C GLU A 564 4.86 -13.74 14.30
N LEU A 565 4.07 -13.50 13.24
CA LEU A 565 4.16 -14.22 11.98
C LEU A 565 5.11 -13.49 11.02
N LYS A 566 6.23 -14.12 10.68
CA LYS A 566 7.16 -13.69 9.62
C LYS A 566 7.08 -14.63 8.43
N LEU A 567 7.22 -14.08 7.23
CA LEU A 567 7.42 -14.86 6.02
C LEU A 567 8.90 -15.24 5.90
N ALA A 568 9.16 -16.50 5.57
CA ALA A 568 10.51 -17.05 5.44
C ALA A 568 11.31 -16.41 4.28
N SER A 569 12.62 -16.34 4.42
CA SER A 569 13.53 -15.73 3.43
C SER A 569 13.35 -16.28 2.01
N VAL A 570 13.44 -15.39 1.02
CA VAL A 570 13.37 -15.67 -0.42
C VAL A 570 14.78 -15.70 -1.03
N ARG A 571 15.80 -15.24 -0.31
CA ARG A 571 17.19 -15.24 -0.79
C ARG A 571 17.71 -16.65 -1.08
N GLU A 572 17.26 -17.64 -0.31
CA GLU A 572 17.47 -19.08 -0.59
C GLU A 572 16.96 -19.48 -1.99
N VAL A 573 15.74 -19.06 -2.34
CA VAL A 573 15.07 -19.42 -3.60
C VAL A 573 15.66 -18.65 -4.79
N SER A 574 16.16 -17.44 -4.54
CA SER A 574 16.79 -16.60 -5.56
C SER A 574 18.13 -17.14 -6.08
N LEU A 575 18.72 -18.11 -5.40
CA LEU A 575 19.88 -18.90 -5.87
C LEU A 575 19.47 -20.04 -6.82
N LEU A 576 18.19 -20.42 -6.85
CA LEU A 576 17.65 -21.55 -7.61
C LEU A 576 16.79 -21.12 -8.82
N ASP A 577 16.03 -20.02 -8.68
CA ASP A 577 15.17 -19.43 -9.73
C ASP A 577 15.96 -18.60 -10.79
N GLY A 578 17.29 -18.70 -10.80
CA GLY A 578 18.19 -18.09 -11.78
C GLY A 578 18.20 -18.80 -13.13
N GLY A 579 17.02 -18.95 -13.74
CA GLY A 579 16.68 -19.93 -14.78
C GLY A 579 17.76 -20.30 -15.80
N PHE A 580 18.15 -21.57 -15.78
CA PHE A 580 18.87 -22.29 -16.83
C PHE A 580 18.23 -23.69 -16.99
N ASP A 581 18.39 -24.31 -18.17
CA ASP A 581 17.83 -25.63 -18.46
C ASP A 581 18.33 -26.69 -17.46
N SER A 582 17.42 -27.57 -17.03
CA SER A 582 17.74 -28.70 -16.14
C SER A 582 18.51 -29.77 -16.92
N GLU A 583 19.75 -30.03 -16.47
CA GLU A 583 20.71 -31.01 -17.03
C GLU A 583 21.18 -30.69 -18.48
N PRO A 584 22.51 -30.64 -18.76
CA PRO A 584 23.52 -31.53 -18.18
C PRO A 584 24.81 -30.78 -17.72
N ASP A 585 24.69 -29.66 -17.01
CA ASP A 585 25.88 -28.90 -16.56
C ASP A 585 26.57 -29.51 -15.32
N ASP A 586 25.87 -30.36 -14.55
CA ASP A 586 26.35 -30.85 -13.25
C ASP A 586 27.56 -31.80 -13.36
N ASP A 587 27.54 -32.75 -14.31
CA ASP A 587 28.69 -33.62 -14.62
C ASP A 587 29.93 -32.80 -15.02
N LEU A 588 29.76 -31.78 -15.86
CA LEU A 588 30.83 -30.89 -16.29
C LEU A 588 31.35 -30.01 -15.15
N PHE A 589 30.49 -29.64 -14.20
CA PHE A 589 30.88 -28.90 -13.00
C PHE A 589 31.65 -29.80 -12.02
N LYS A 590 31.21 -31.04 -11.80
CA LYS A 590 31.95 -32.06 -11.03
C LYS A 590 33.30 -32.39 -11.65
N GLU A 591 33.38 -32.57 -12.98
CA GLU A 591 34.66 -32.68 -13.70
C GLU A 591 35.54 -31.43 -13.51
N ALA A 592 34.96 -30.24 -13.52
CA ALA A 592 35.71 -28.99 -13.32
C ALA A 592 36.28 -28.89 -11.89
N ILE A 593 35.50 -29.24 -10.86
CA ILE A 593 35.98 -29.28 -9.46
C ILE A 593 37.11 -30.30 -9.33
N ARG A 594 36.89 -31.55 -9.81
CA ARG A 594 37.90 -32.62 -9.79
C ARG A 594 39.20 -32.17 -10.44
N LEU A 595 39.11 -31.49 -11.58
CA LEU A 595 40.27 -31.02 -12.33
C LEU A 595 40.99 -29.83 -11.66
N VAL A 596 40.27 -28.93 -10.98
CA VAL A 596 40.86 -27.84 -10.19
C VAL A 596 41.60 -28.37 -8.97
N ILE A 597 41.03 -29.35 -8.27
CA ILE A 597 41.65 -29.99 -7.09
C ILE A 597 42.89 -30.81 -7.48
N THR A 598 42.80 -31.69 -8.50
CA THR A 598 43.95 -32.49 -8.97
C THR A 598 45.11 -31.65 -9.53
N HIS A 599 44.84 -30.42 -10.01
CA HIS A 599 45.88 -29.50 -10.47
C HIS A 599 46.23 -28.38 -9.49
N GLN A 600 45.54 -28.28 -8.34
CA GLN A 600 45.71 -27.23 -7.32
C GLN A 600 45.73 -25.79 -7.91
N GLN A 601 44.91 -25.53 -8.93
CA GLN A 601 44.90 -24.27 -9.68
C GLN A 601 43.49 -23.87 -10.16
N GLY A 602 42.80 -23.01 -9.41
CA GLY A 602 41.51 -22.43 -9.78
C GLY A 602 41.63 -21.39 -10.90
N SER A 603 41.86 -21.80 -12.15
CA SER A 603 42.01 -20.89 -13.30
C SER A 603 41.04 -21.17 -14.45
N ILE A 604 40.41 -20.10 -14.94
CA ILE A 604 39.45 -20.12 -16.04
C ILE A 604 40.05 -20.78 -17.28
N SER A 605 41.29 -20.43 -17.64
CA SER A 605 41.99 -20.96 -18.82
C SER A 605 42.33 -22.45 -18.74
N LEU A 606 42.50 -23.00 -17.53
CA LEU A 606 42.67 -24.44 -17.32
C LEU A 606 41.39 -25.20 -17.64
N ILE A 607 40.25 -24.74 -17.09
CA ILE A 607 38.92 -25.33 -17.34
C ILE A 607 38.56 -25.21 -18.82
N GLN A 608 38.71 -24.04 -19.44
CA GLN A 608 38.48 -23.84 -20.88
C GLN A 608 39.25 -24.85 -21.75
N ARG A 609 40.55 -25.03 -21.47
CA ARG A 609 41.42 -25.90 -22.29
C ARG A 609 41.14 -27.39 -22.08
N ARG A 610 40.69 -27.78 -20.89
CA ARG A 610 40.46 -29.19 -20.52
C ARG A 610 39.05 -29.67 -20.89
N LEU A 611 38.03 -28.94 -20.48
CA LEU A 611 36.62 -29.27 -20.73
C LEU A 611 36.09 -28.68 -22.06
N LYS A 612 36.94 -27.96 -22.82
CA LYS A 612 36.62 -27.32 -24.11
C LYS A 612 35.48 -26.29 -24.05
N VAL A 613 35.23 -25.73 -22.86
CA VAL A 613 34.15 -24.76 -22.63
C VAL A 613 34.58 -23.32 -22.95
N GLY A 614 33.59 -22.47 -23.29
CA GLY A 614 33.81 -21.04 -23.54
C GLY A 614 34.16 -20.24 -22.27
N TYR A 615 34.81 -19.08 -22.45
CA TYR A 615 35.31 -18.24 -21.35
C TYR A 615 34.25 -17.94 -20.29
N SER A 616 33.05 -17.49 -20.71
CA SER A 616 31.95 -17.15 -19.79
C SER A 616 31.41 -18.35 -19.00
N ARG A 617 31.57 -19.60 -19.48
CA ARG A 617 31.16 -20.81 -18.75
C ARG A 617 32.25 -21.21 -17.74
N ALA A 618 33.51 -21.20 -18.14
CA ALA A 618 34.64 -21.43 -17.24
C ALA A 618 34.78 -20.36 -16.15
N ALA A 619 34.39 -19.11 -16.43
CA ALA A 619 34.30 -18.05 -15.41
C ALA A 619 33.25 -18.40 -14.35
N ARG A 620 32.00 -18.64 -14.77
CA ARG A 620 30.91 -19.08 -13.87
C ARG A 620 31.29 -20.30 -13.04
N MET A 621 31.92 -21.32 -13.63
CA MET A 621 32.37 -22.50 -12.90
C MET A 621 33.41 -22.17 -11.81
N ILE A 622 34.31 -21.21 -12.03
CA ILE A 622 35.24 -20.73 -11.00
C ILE A 622 34.52 -19.88 -9.93
N ASP A 623 33.55 -19.05 -10.32
CA ASP A 623 32.75 -18.23 -9.40
C ASP A 623 31.82 -19.11 -8.52
N GLN A 624 31.24 -20.17 -9.08
CA GLN A 624 30.48 -21.18 -8.34
C GLN A 624 31.38 -21.96 -7.36
N MET A 625 32.61 -22.31 -7.77
CA MET A 625 33.60 -22.93 -6.85
C MET A 625 34.01 -22.01 -5.69
N GLU A 626 34.00 -20.69 -5.86
CA GLU A 626 34.22 -19.73 -4.76
C GLU A 626 33.02 -19.74 -3.79
N GLN A 627 31.80 -19.75 -4.32
CA GLN A 627 30.57 -19.78 -3.51
C GLN A 627 30.44 -21.05 -2.66
N ILE A 628 30.87 -22.21 -3.15
CA ILE A 628 30.88 -23.48 -2.39
C ILE A 628 32.19 -23.71 -1.60
N GLY A 629 33.09 -22.73 -1.55
CA GLY A 629 34.33 -22.79 -0.75
C GLY A 629 35.42 -23.73 -1.29
N VAL A 630 35.35 -24.16 -2.56
CA VAL A 630 36.36 -25.00 -3.23
C VAL A 630 37.59 -24.18 -3.66
N VAL A 631 37.40 -22.92 -4.06
CA VAL A 631 38.50 -21.98 -4.37
C VAL A 631 38.41 -20.69 -3.55
N GLY A 632 39.56 -20.08 -3.31
CA GLY A 632 39.68 -18.79 -2.64
C GLY A 632 39.18 -17.62 -3.48
N PRO A 633 39.14 -16.41 -2.90
CA PRO A 633 38.53 -15.24 -3.52
C PRO A 633 39.25 -14.75 -4.78
N PHE A 634 38.57 -13.93 -5.59
CA PHE A 634 39.12 -13.42 -6.86
C PHE A 634 40.44 -12.62 -6.72
N THR A 635 41.57 -13.25 -7.07
CA THR A 635 42.93 -12.66 -7.05
C THR A 635 43.33 -11.95 -8.36
N GLY A 636 42.37 -11.39 -9.10
CA GLY A 636 42.63 -10.69 -10.36
C GLY A 636 42.94 -11.63 -11.52
N SER A 637 44.04 -11.38 -12.24
CA SER A 637 44.45 -12.16 -13.43
C SER A 637 45.22 -13.46 -13.11
N LYS A 638 45.38 -13.81 -11.83
CA LYS A 638 46.04 -15.04 -11.39
C LYS A 638 45.03 -16.19 -11.23
N ALA A 639 45.54 -17.42 -11.14
CA ALA A 639 44.75 -18.54 -10.66
C ALA A 639 44.33 -18.28 -9.20
N ARG A 640 43.09 -18.66 -8.86
CA ARG A 640 42.62 -18.69 -7.48
C ARG A 640 43.24 -19.88 -6.75
N GLU A 641 43.52 -19.68 -5.47
CA GLU A 641 43.97 -20.72 -4.55
C GLU A 641 42.87 -21.78 -4.37
N VAL A 642 43.23 -23.05 -4.13
CA VAL A 642 42.28 -24.13 -3.91
C VAL A 642 42.23 -24.39 -2.41
N LEU A 643 41.03 -24.40 -1.82
CA LEU A 643 40.84 -24.44 -0.36
C LEU A 643 40.52 -25.85 0.17
N VAL A 644 40.32 -26.81 -0.72
CA VAL A 644 39.95 -28.20 -0.41
C VAL A 644 40.95 -29.19 -1.01
N ASP A 645 41.07 -30.36 -0.37
CA ASP A 645 41.97 -31.44 -0.75
C ASP A 645 41.26 -32.55 -1.55
N GLU A 646 41.97 -33.63 -1.84
CA GLU A 646 41.42 -34.77 -2.60
C GLU A 646 40.33 -35.54 -1.84
N LEU A 647 40.16 -35.35 -0.52
CA LEU A 647 39.07 -35.98 0.24
C LEU A 647 37.71 -35.38 -0.13
N TYR A 648 37.66 -34.10 -0.49
CA TYR A 648 36.44 -33.43 -0.96
C TYR A 648 35.82 -34.12 -2.20
N LEU A 649 36.65 -34.76 -3.03
CA LEU A 649 36.18 -35.53 -4.20
C LEU A 649 35.24 -36.69 -3.80
N GLN A 650 35.41 -37.24 -2.60
CA GLN A 650 34.56 -38.32 -2.05
C GLN A 650 33.17 -37.83 -1.59
N THR A 651 32.87 -36.54 -1.73
CA THR A 651 31.56 -35.94 -1.45
C THR A 651 30.83 -35.44 -2.71
N LEU A 652 31.40 -35.71 -3.90
CA LEU A 652 30.84 -35.31 -5.21
C LEU A 652 30.32 -36.48 -6.06
N ASP A 653 30.78 -37.70 -5.75
CA ASP A 653 30.34 -38.97 -6.36
C ASP A 653 29.32 -39.70 -5.46
#